data_AF-A0A2H9TN23-F1
#
_entry.id   AF-A0A2H9TN23-F1
#
_cell.length_a   1.000
_cell.length_b   1.000
_cell.length_c   1.000
_cell.angle_alpha   90.00
_cell.angle_beta   90.00
_cell.angle_gamma   90.00
#
_symmetry.space_group_name_H-M   'P 1'
#
loop_
_entity.id
_entity.type
_entity.pdbx_description
1 polymer ?
#
loop_
_entity_poly.entity_id
_entity_poly.type
_entity_poly.pdbx_seq_one_letter_code
_entity_poly.pdbx_strand_id
1 'polypeptide(L)'
;MRDSKHTDSMNDKTNLTVTDGGKYVGFDHIVFWVGNAKQAASYYVTRFGFEAVAYRGLETGHREVATHVVKQDKIFFAFQSPLNPEETVLNGHISKHGDGVKDVAFQVDNARLIFQAAVARGAKVIREPWTEKDADGEVYGDTIHTFVERTNYRGVFLPGFSKVTTVDPLVEALPKTELNFVDHCVGNQGDLEMVPACDVYEKQLAFHRFWSVDDSQIHTEYSSLRSIVMTDADEAIKMPINEPATGKRKSQIQEFVDYYGGPGVQHIALNTSDIITAVTNLRARGVPFLKVPKSYYEHLRAKLATAAIKIKEPLDVLEKLHILIDYDENGYLLQIFTMPLEDRPTLFLEIIQRHNHSGFGAGNFKSLFEAIEVEQDRRGDWQAQHECGGRKMACWKYCRCNGRIASKWKDIHRSTLDNQENLRKRTEIADSALDDLVRWLEAPDGGQVAILDASNTQPQRRKTIVNRLTKSGIRTMFLECVYSHGHEVAVIEHIKELRLTCPEYANVECEQATNDFNRRLDYYRPYYVPVGAPIEEYEYPFIRLLGGGKKIVANQIRGYLPSRMLYYLMNLHHGSKRIFLFPLPRKALNVQDAVGPAQRYLASVGDIDSLSVWTETSLISCVIGKVFKGHELLTKPQLRGLDGGVVENLTAEEVERQYPDEYAAHQADRYYHRYQRAESYHDLAVRLENVMLELERDPKDVLIVADLSVLQCIYAYFLEIPNKEIPNVEMPLGTMLELKPKAYGVFERRISVNTDTVPPKESEFRPFT
;
A
#
# COMPACT_ATOMS: atom_id res chain seq x y z
N MET A 1 4.54 -51.86 18.43
CA MET A 1 5.93 -51.91 17.93
C MET A 1 5.87 -51.33 16.52
N ARG A 2 5.91 -50.00 16.34
CA ARG A 2 7.06 -49.10 16.53
C ARG A 2 8.28 -49.50 15.68
N ASP A 3 8.74 -48.48 14.94
CA ASP A 3 10.12 -48.22 14.53
C ASP A 3 10.51 -48.75 13.14
N SER A 4 10.46 -47.89 12.11
CA SER A 4 11.42 -46.80 11.76
C SER A 4 12.56 -47.33 10.90
N LYS A 5 12.50 -47.04 9.60
CA LYS A 5 13.69 -47.01 8.73
C LYS A 5 13.83 -45.60 8.20
N HIS A 6 14.79 -44.89 8.78
CA HIS A 6 15.51 -43.82 8.12
C HIS A 6 16.11 -44.35 6.83
N THR A 7 15.83 -43.66 5.72
CA THR A 7 16.67 -43.66 4.53
C THR A 7 16.98 -42.22 4.20
N ASP A 8 18.25 -41.88 4.31
CA ASP A 8 18.87 -40.64 3.83
C ASP A 8 18.41 -40.33 2.40
N SER A 9 17.93 -39.11 2.18
CA SER A 9 17.87 -38.51 0.84
C SER A 9 18.86 -37.34 0.79
N MET A 10 20.14 -37.67 0.68
CA MET A 10 21.08 -36.83 -0.08
C MET A 10 20.68 -36.91 -1.55
N ASN A 11 20.00 -35.87 -2.05
CA ASN A 11 20.17 -35.25 -3.38
C ASN A 11 18.92 -34.46 -3.73
N ASP A 12 19.05 -33.13 -3.68
CA ASP A 12 18.51 -32.29 -4.76
C ASP A 12 19.35 -31.01 -4.93
N LYS A 13 20.68 -31.19 -4.97
CA LYS A 13 21.66 -30.15 -5.36
C LYS A 13 22.00 -30.21 -6.86
N THR A 14 21.05 -30.62 -7.69
CA THR A 14 21.26 -30.75 -9.13
C THR A 14 20.14 -30.04 -9.88
N ASN A 15 20.22 -28.70 -9.92
CA ASN A 15 19.71 -27.87 -11.03
C ASN A 15 20.13 -26.38 -10.98
N LEU A 16 21.16 -26.00 -10.19
CA LEU A 16 21.82 -24.70 -10.35
C LEU A 16 23.02 -24.88 -11.27
N THR A 17 22.76 -24.96 -12.57
CA THR A 17 23.81 -24.80 -13.58
C THR A 17 24.34 -23.38 -13.49
N VAL A 18 25.55 -23.25 -12.92
CA VAL A 18 26.68 -22.46 -13.43
C VAL A 18 26.25 -21.13 -14.06
N THR A 19 26.58 -20.00 -13.42
CA THR A 19 26.74 -18.70 -14.10
C THR A 19 27.37 -18.98 -15.45
N ASP A 20 26.73 -18.61 -16.57
CA ASP A 20 27.11 -18.96 -17.96
C ASP A 20 28.53 -18.48 -18.41
N GLY A 21 29.50 -18.35 -17.50
CA GLY A 21 30.93 -18.14 -17.74
C GLY A 21 31.51 -16.82 -17.18
N GLY A 22 30.70 -15.95 -16.57
CA GLY A 22 31.12 -14.63 -16.10
C GLY A 22 30.83 -14.39 -14.62
N LYS A 23 31.70 -13.61 -13.97
CA LYS A 23 31.71 -13.29 -12.54
C LYS A 23 31.49 -11.80 -12.30
N TYR A 24 30.67 -11.52 -11.29
CA TYR A 24 30.53 -10.19 -10.71
C TYR A 24 31.67 -9.96 -9.71
N VAL A 25 32.46 -8.90 -9.92
CA VAL A 25 33.62 -8.57 -9.09
C VAL A 25 33.19 -7.69 -7.90
N GLY A 26 32.19 -6.83 -8.10
CA GLY A 26 31.66 -5.91 -7.10
C GLY A 26 31.00 -4.69 -7.75
N PHE A 27 30.73 -3.66 -6.95
CA PHE A 27 30.25 -2.37 -7.45
C PHE A 27 31.38 -1.60 -8.16
N ASP A 28 31.12 -1.08 -9.36
CA ASP A 28 32.09 -0.27 -10.11
C ASP A 28 32.00 1.21 -9.74
N HIS A 29 30.81 1.79 -9.94
CA HIS A 29 30.48 3.17 -9.60
C HIS A 29 28.97 3.35 -9.50
N ILE A 30 28.54 4.47 -8.91
CA ILE A 30 27.13 4.85 -8.82
C ILE A 30 26.95 6.18 -9.55
N VAL A 31 26.01 6.21 -10.50
CA VAL A 31 25.68 7.40 -11.27
C VAL A 31 24.49 8.08 -10.64
N PHE A 32 24.63 9.39 -10.39
CA PHE A 32 23.58 10.25 -9.88
C PHE A 32 23.18 11.24 -10.97
N TRP A 33 21.88 11.41 -11.17
CA TRP A 33 21.34 12.51 -11.96
C TRP A 33 20.86 13.58 -10.99
N VAL A 34 21.47 14.75 -11.08
CA VAL A 34 21.34 15.82 -10.08
C VAL A 34 21.17 17.18 -10.75
N GLY A 35 20.50 18.09 -10.07
CA GLY A 35 20.31 19.46 -10.54
C GLY A 35 21.62 20.22 -10.73
N ASN A 36 22.62 19.96 -9.88
CA ASN A 36 23.93 20.60 -9.97
C ASN A 36 25.08 19.65 -9.61
N ALA A 37 25.69 19.03 -10.61
CA ALA A 37 26.76 18.05 -10.46
C ALA A 37 28.02 18.60 -9.79
N LYS A 38 28.32 19.89 -10.00
CA LYS A 38 29.49 20.55 -9.40
C LYS A 38 29.29 20.73 -7.89
N GLN A 39 28.11 21.20 -7.48
CA GLN A 39 27.77 21.38 -6.06
C GLN A 39 27.61 20.04 -5.36
N ALA A 40 26.95 19.07 -6.00
CA ALA A 40 26.86 17.71 -5.47
C ALA A 40 28.25 17.13 -5.21
N ALA A 41 29.14 17.11 -6.21
CA ALA A 41 30.51 16.64 -6.03
C ALA A 41 31.25 17.36 -4.88
N SER A 42 31.13 18.69 -4.78
CA SER A 42 31.70 19.48 -3.68
C SER A 42 31.14 19.07 -2.31
N TYR A 43 29.84 18.81 -2.21
CA TYR A 43 29.20 18.34 -0.98
C TYR A 43 29.78 16.99 -0.53
N TYR A 44 29.90 15.99 -1.42
CA TYR A 44 30.46 14.69 -1.06
C TYR A 44 31.97 14.77 -0.75
N VAL A 45 32.73 15.63 -1.43
CA VAL A 45 34.14 15.89 -1.12
C VAL A 45 34.30 16.47 0.28
N THR A 46 33.56 17.54 0.59
CA THR A 46 33.69 18.27 1.85
C THR A 46 33.08 17.51 3.02
N ARG A 47 31.87 16.98 2.89
CA ARG A 47 31.12 16.33 3.97
C ARG A 47 31.52 14.87 4.18
N PHE A 48 31.75 14.13 3.11
CA PHE A 48 32.00 12.68 3.18
C PHE A 48 33.46 12.28 2.95
N GLY A 49 34.35 13.24 2.69
CA GLY A 49 35.79 12.98 2.56
C GLY A 49 36.23 12.37 1.24
N PHE A 50 35.38 12.45 0.20
CA PHE A 50 35.75 12.04 -1.15
C PHE A 50 36.78 12.99 -1.78
N GLU A 51 37.42 12.53 -2.84
CA GLU A 51 38.35 13.31 -3.66
C GLU A 51 37.79 13.44 -5.08
N ALA A 52 37.86 14.62 -5.68
CA ALA A 52 37.51 14.79 -7.10
C ALA A 52 38.62 14.20 -7.97
N VAL A 53 38.30 13.19 -8.79
CA VAL A 53 39.31 12.43 -9.55
C VAL A 53 39.20 12.57 -11.06
N ALA A 54 37.98 12.74 -11.58
CA ALA A 54 37.76 12.80 -13.01
C ALA A 54 36.63 13.77 -13.36
N TYR A 55 36.74 14.40 -14.52
CA TYR A 55 35.77 15.36 -15.03
C TYR A 55 35.52 15.17 -16.51
N ARG A 56 34.27 15.41 -16.91
CA ARG A 56 33.86 15.47 -18.31
C ARG A 56 32.83 16.58 -18.47
N GLY A 57 32.99 17.46 -19.46
CA GLY A 57 32.07 18.55 -19.73
C GLY A 57 32.55 19.46 -20.85
N LEU A 58 32.16 20.74 -20.83
CA LEU A 58 32.38 21.67 -21.95
C LEU A 58 33.86 21.78 -22.33
N GLU A 59 34.72 21.89 -21.32
CA GLU A 59 36.17 22.04 -21.43
C GLU A 59 36.84 20.78 -21.97
N THR A 60 36.19 19.62 -21.85
CA THR A 60 36.68 18.33 -22.36
C THR A 60 35.96 17.90 -23.63
N GLY A 61 35.20 18.79 -24.28
CA GLY A 61 34.51 18.54 -25.55
C GLY A 61 33.13 17.87 -25.43
N HIS A 62 32.63 17.64 -24.22
CA HIS A 62 31.30 17.05 -23.99
C HIS A 62 30.26 18.15 -23.72
N ARG A 63 29.33 18.33 -24.67
CA ARG A 63 28.45 19.52 -24.70
C ARG A 63 27.07 19.32 -24.10
N GLU A 64 26.62 18.07 -23.92
CA GLU A 64 25.26 17.78 -23.44
C GLU A 64 25.17 17.59 -21.93
N VAL A 65 26.15 16.91 -21.34
CA VAL A 65 26.15 16.51 -19.93
C VAL A 65 27.50 16.80 -19.31
N ALA A 66 27.49 17.46 -18.15
CA ALA A 66 28.65 17.57 -17.28
C ALA A 66 28.65 16.40 -16.28
N THR A 67 29.81 15.77 -16.09
CA THR A 67 30.00 14.69 -15.12
C THR A 67 31.18 15.00 -14.20
N HIS A 68 30.91 15.08 -12.91
CA HIS A 68 31.93 15.18 -11.86
C HIS A 68 32.06 13.84 -11.15
N VAL A 69 33.25 13.25 -11.18
CA VAL A 69 33.52 11.95 -10.56
C VAL A 69 34.35 12.16 -9.31
N VAL A 70 33.84 11.65 -8.20
CA VAL A 70 34.52 11.66 -6.91
C VAL A 70 34.81 10.24 -6.45
N LYS A 71 35.89 10.07 -5.70
CA LYS A 71 36.39 8.77 -5.27
C LYS A 71 36.78 8.78 -3.80
N GLN A 72 36.54 7.68 -3.10
CA GLN A 72 37.17 7.38 -1.81
C GLN A 72 37.50 5.89 -1.77
N ASP A 73 38.79 5.56 -1.69
CA ASP A 73 39.33 4.20 -1.85
C ASP A 73 38.78 3.47 -3.09
N LYS A 74 37.78 2.58 -2.95
CA LYS A 74 37.15 1.87 -4.08
C LYS A 74 35.76 2.39 -4.45
N ILE A 75 35.25 3.40 -3.73
CA ILE A 75 33.94 3.99 -3.97
C ILE A 75 34.08 5.06 -5.07
N PHE A 76 33.29 4.94 -6.13
CA PHE A 76 33.20 5.96 -7.19
C PHE A 76 31.77 6.46 -7.33
N PHE A 77 31.56 7.77 -7.18
CA PHE A 77 30.29 8.43 -7.47
C PHE A 77 30.45 9.39 -8.65
N ALA A 78 29.55 9.29 -9.62
CA ALA A 78 29.53 10.12 -10.82
C ALA A 78 28.26 10.98 -10.86
N PHE A 79 28.41 12.28 -10.59
CA PHE A 79 27.29 13.23 -10.60
C PHE A 79 27.12 13.83 -11.98
N GLN A 80 25.93 13.71 -12.56
CA GLN A 80 25.60 14.18 -13.90
C GLN A 80 24.52 15.25 -13.88
N SER A 81 24.74 16.32 -14.64
CA SER A 81 23.76 17.39 -14.88
C SER A 81 23.71 17.75 -16.36
N PRO A 82 22.55 18.20 -16.86
CA PRO A 82 22.44 18.69 -18.23
C PRO A 82 23.15 20.04 -18.34
N LEU A 83 23.85 20.26 -19.46
CA LEU A 83 24.50 21.54 -19.77
C LEU A 83 23.59 22.48 -20.56
N ASN A 84 22.63 21.92 -21.29
CA ASN A 84 21.73 22.66 -22.17
C ASN A 84 20.33 22.81 -21.54
N PRO A 85 19.61 23.90 -21.83
CA PRO A 85 18.31 24.20 -21.23
C PRO A 85 17.15 23.37 -21.81
N GLU A 86 17.39 22.59 -22.86
CA GLU A 86 16.37 21.81 -23.56
C GLU A 86 15.84 20.64 -22.72
N GLU A 87 14.60 20.25 -22.94
CA GLU A 87 14.02 19.11 -22.23
C GLU A 87 14.68 17.80 -22.68
N THR A 88 15.26 17.09 -21.71
CA THR A 88 15.96 15.81 -21.92
C THR A 88 15.44 14.77 -20.93
N VAL A 89 15.74 13.49 -21.17
CA VAL A 89 15.41 12.40 -20.23
C VAL A 89 16.03 12.67 -18.84
N LEU A 90 17.21 13.28 -18.80
CA LEU A 90 17.91 13.68 -17.58
C LEU A 90 17.11 14.76 -16.81
N ASN A 91 16.65 15.80 -17.51
CA ASN A 91 15.80 16.85 -16.92
C ASN A 91 14.46 16.29 -16.39
N GLY A 92 13.82 15.38 -17.14
CA GLY A 92 12.59 14.73 -16.71
C GLY A 92 12.77 13.89 -15.44
N HIS A 93 13.89 13.20 -15.32
CA HIS A 93 14.24 12.45 -14.10
C HIS A 93 14.47 13.37 -12.91
N ILE A 94 15.29 14.43 -13.05
CA ILE A 94 15.53 15.39 -11.95
C ILE A 94 14.21 16.01 -11.48
N SER A 95 13.32 16.39 -12.42
CA SER A 95 12.02 16.97 -12.08
C SER A 95 11.15 16.00 -11.27
N LYS A 96 11.13 14.73 -11.68
CA LYS A 96 10.34 13.68 -11.04
C LYS A 96 10.91 13.26 -9.67
N HIS A 97 12.20 12.94 -9.63
CA HIS A 97 12.86 12.25 -8.52
C HIS A 97 13.58 13.21 -7.55
N GLY A 98 13.93 14.42 -8.00
CA GLY A 98 14.98 15.21 -7.37
C GLY A 98 16.37 14.70 -7.74
N ASP A 99 17.35 15.03 -6.90
CA ASP A 99 18.70 14.44 -6.99
C ASP A 99 18.63 12.98 -6.56
N GLY A 100 19.09 12.05 -7.41
CA GLY A 100 18.92 10.62 -7.12
C GLY A 100 19.81 9.70 -7.94
N VAL A 101 19.89 8.44 -7.52
CA VAL A 101 20.67 7.40 -8.21
C VAL A 101 19.95 7.00 -9.50
N LYS A 102 20.66 7.09 -10.62
CA LYS A 102 20.17 6.66 -11.93
C LYS A 102 20.64 5.24 -12.29
N ASP A 103 21.87 4.91 -11.94
CA ASP A 103 22.52 3.65 -12.32
C ASP A 103 23.45 3.18 -11.20
N VAL A 104 23.44 1.87 -10.96
CA VAL A 104 24.39 1.19 -10.08
C VAL A 104 25.20 0.25 -10.98
N ALA A 105 26.42 0.64 -11.29
CA ALA A 105 27.27 -0.09 -12.22
C ALA A 105 27.99 -1.24 -11.49
N PHE A 106 28.12 -2.38 -12.17
CA PHE A 106 28.77 -3.58 -11.64
C PHE A 106 30.05 -3.86 -12.41
N GLN A 107 31.15 -4.03 -11.68
CA GLN A 107 32.39 -4.50 -12.28
C GLN A 107 32.25 -6.00 -12.53
N VAL A 108 32.60 -6.42 -13.74
CA VAL A 108 32.53 -7.82 -14.18
C VAL A 108 33.82 -8.22 -14.88
N ASP A 109 34.08 -9.53 -14.94
CA ASP A 109 35.22 -10.07 -15.66
C ASP A 109 34.98 -10.20 -17.18
N ASN A 110 33.73 -10.36 -17.61
CA ASN A 110 33.33 -10.48 -19.01
C ASN A 110 31.94 -9.87 -19.25
N ALA A 111 31.90 -8.60 -19.66
CA ALA A 111 30.64 -7.86 -19.82
C ALA A 111 29.77 -8.42 -20.95
N ARG A 112 30.41 -8.86 -22.05
CA ARG A 112 29.69 -9.36 -23.23
C ARG A 112 28.97 -10.67 -22.94
N LEU A 113 29.60 -11.56 -22.21
CA LEU A 113 29.03 -12.86 -21.87
C LEU A 113 27.85 -12.71 -20.89
N ILE A 114 28.01 -11.88 -19.85
CA ILE A 114 26.94 -11.60 -18.88
C ILE A 114 25.74 -10.94 -19.58
N PHE A 115 26.00 -9.99 -20.49
CA PHE A 115 24.95 -9.38 -21.32
C PHE A 115 24.19 -10.41 -22.15
N GLN A 116 24.90 -11.25 -22.91
CA GLN A 116 24.27 -12.25 -23.78
C GLN A 116 23.42 -13.23 -22.98
N ALA A 117 23.90 -13.64 -21.79
CA ALA A 117 23.15 -14.49 -20.88
C ALA A 117 21.88 -13.79 -20.36
N ALA A 118 21.99 -12.51 -19.94
CA ALA A 118 20.85 -11.74 -19.47
C ALA A 118 19.77 -11.57 -20.55
N VAL A 119 20.17 -11.23 -21.78
CA VAL A 119 19.24 -11.10 -22.93
C VAL A 119 18.58 -12.44 -23.27
N ALA A 120 19.33 -13.54 -23.27
CA ALA A 120 18.78 -14.88 -23.50
C ALA A 120 17.72 -15.27 -22.46
N ARG A 121 17.81 -14.72 -21.24
CA ARG A 121 16.85 -14.90 -20.15
C ARG A 121 15.74 -13.85 -20.11
N GLY A 122 15.64 -13.00 -21.14
CA GLY A 122 14.55 -12.04 -21.32
C GLY A 122 14.82 -10.65 -20.75
N ALA A 123 16.07 -10.29 -20.47
CA ALA A 123 16.41 -8.91 -20.13
C ALA A 123 16.11 -7.95 -21.29
N LYS A 124 15.54 -6.79 -20.97
CA LYS A 124 15.30 -5.74 -21.95
C LYS A 124 16.59 -4.98 -22.24
N VAL A 125 17.05 -5.04 -23.48
CA VAL A 125 18.18 -4.23 -23.96
C VAL A 125 17.76 -2.76 -24.05
N ILE A 126 18.45 -1.88 -23.32
CA ILE A 126 18.30 -0.42 -23.49
C ILE A 126 19.41 0.09 -24.43
N ARG A 127 20.61 -0.50 -24.39
CA ARG A 127 21.73 -0.22 -25.30
C ARG A 127 22.55 -1.49 -25.55
N GLU A 128 22.97 -1.72 -26.79
CA GLU A 128 23.85 -2.86 -27.13
C GLU A 128 25.28 -2.64 -26.60
N PRO A 129 26.02 -3.70 -26.22
CA PRO A 129 27.39 -3.60 -25.73
C PRO A 129 28.29 -2.82 -26.67
N TRP A 130 28.98 -1.84 -26.11
CA TRP A 130 29.91 -0.99 -26.86
C TRP A 130 31.29 -1.01 -26.22
N THR A 131 32.28 -0.55 -26.97
CA THR A 131 33.67 -0.39 -26.49
C THR A 131 34.05 1.08 -26.58
N GLU A 132 34.51 1.64 -25.46
CA GLU A 132 35.15 2.95 -25.44
C GLU A 132 36.65 2.77 -25.26
N LYS A 133 37.47 3.55 -25.98
CA LYS A 133 38.94 3.46 -25.91
C LYS A 133 39.56 4.84 -25.74
N ASP A 134 40.61 4.91 -24.94
CA ASP A 134 41.52 6.06 -24.86
C ASP A 134 42.98 5.57 -24.78
N ALA A 135 43.91 6.45 -24.40
CA ALA A 135 45.33 6.12 -24.27
C ALA A 135 45.63 5.13 -23.12
N ASP A 136 44.72 4.99 -22.16
CA ASP A 136 44.88 4.19 -20.94
C ASP A 136 44.17 2.82 -21.02
N GLY A 137 43.52 2.51 -22.15
CA GLY A 137 42.96 1.19 -22.47
C GLY A 137 41.56 1.24 -23.11
N GLU A 138 40.82 0.14 -22.97
CA GLU A 138 39.43 0.01 -23.42
C GLU A 138 38.50 -0.50 -22.33
N VAL A 139 37.24 -0.07 -22.36
CA VAL A 139 36.18 -0.50 -21.43
C VAL A 139 34.93 -0.91 -22.22
N TYR A 140 34.24 -1.95 -21.75
CA TYR A 140 32.95 -2.42 -22.26
C TYR A 140 31.81 -2.03 -21.29
N GLY A 141 30.62 -1.65 -21.81
CA GLY A 141 29.46 -1.13 -21.03
C GLY A 141 28.07 -1.64 -21.48
N ASP A 142 27.06 -1.59 -20.58
CA ASP A 142 25.61 -1.91 -20.81
C ASP A 142 24.61 -1.13 -19.87
N THR A 143 23.34 -1.55 -19.69
CA THR A 143 22.18 -0.74 -19.25
C THR A 143 21.23 -1.38 -18.20
N ILE A 144 20.39 -0.53 -17.57
CA ILE A 144 19.70 -0.64 -16.26
C ILE A 144 20.69 -0.78 -15.09
N HIS A 145 21.63 -1.71 -15.22
CA HIS A 145 22.89 -1.74 -14.48
C HIS A 145 24.02 -1.74 -15.52
N THR A 146 24.92 -0.76 -15.47
CA THR A 146 26.07 -0.79 -16.36
C THR A 146 27.08 -1.86 -15.93
N PHE A 147 27.29 -2.89 -16.75
CA PHE A 147 28.39 -3.84 -16.57
C PHE A 147 29.70 -3.24 -17.09
N VAL A 148 30.73 -3.22 -16.26
CA VAL A 148 32.02 -2.61 -16.59
C VAL A 148 33.12 -3.67 -16.53
N GLU A 149 33.74 -3.95 -17.68
CA GLU A 149 34.92 -4.82 -17.76
C GLU A 149 36.20 -3.98 -17.81
N ARG A 150 37.04 -4.07 -16.76
CA ARG A 150 38.24 -3.22 -16.57
C ARG A 150 39.57 -3.92 -16.83
N THR A 151 39.57 -5.15 -17.35
CA THR A 151 40.74 -6.06 -17.39
C THR A 151 42.03 -5.39 -17.89
N ASN A 152 41.93 -4.53 -18.92
CA ASN A 152 43.07 -3.84 -19.53
C ASN A 152 43.01 -2.30 -19.45
N TYR A 153 42.20 -1.73 -18.54
CA TYR A 153 42.10 -0.28 -18.37
C TYR A 153 42.90 0.18 -17.14
N ARG A 154 43.66 1.27 -17.29
CA ARG A 154 44.47 1.88 -16.20
C ARG A 154 44.18 3.37 -15.98
N GLY A 155 43.21 3.92 -16.70
CA GLY A 155 42.83 5.32 -16.58
C GLY A 155 42.17 5.65 -15.25
N VAL A 156 41.99 6.94 -14.98
CA VAL A 156 41.53 7.44 -13.67
C VAL A 156 40.10 7.06 -13.32
N PHE A 157 39.24 6.86 -14.33
CA PHE A 157 37.86 6.45 -14.17
C PHE A 157 37.35 5.66 -15.37
N LEU A 158 36.95 6.32 -16.46
CA LEU A 158 36.48 5.69 -17.70
C LEU A 158 37.01 6.50 -18.90
N PRO A 159 37.02 5.93 -20.11
CA PRO A 159 37.40 6.66 -21.31
C PRO A 159 36.60 7.96 -21.51
N GLY A 160 37.29 8.99 -22.02
CA GLY A 160 36.69 10.31 -22.25
C GLY A 160 36.56 11.19 -21.00
N PHE A 161 37.11 10.76 -19.86
CA PHE A 161 37.23 11.59 -18.67
C PHE A 161 38.64 12.16 -18.53
N SER A 162 38.71 13.46 -18.24
CA SER A 162 39.98 14.13 -17.92
C SER A 162 40.27 14.03 -16.42
N LYS A 163 41.53 13.79 -16.06
CA LYS A 163 41.97 13.80 -14.66
C LYS A 163 41.80 15.18 -14.04
N VAL A 164 41.18 15.25 -12.86
CA VAL A 164 41.13 16.49 -12.08
C VAL A 164 42.45 16.66 -11.34
N THR A 165 43.11 17.80 -11.52
CA THR A 165 44.38 18.14 -10.85
C THR A 165 44.21 19.19 -9.76
N THR A 166 43.10 19.92 -9.76
CA THR A 166 42.78 20.94 -8.76
C THR A 166 42.15 20.28 -7.55
N VAL A 167 42.82 20.40 -6.40
CA VAL A 167 42.30 19.95 -5.10
C VAL A 167 41.65 21.14 -4.40
N ASP A 168 40.47 20.94 -3.81
CA ASP A 168 39.84 21.94 -2.96
C ASP A 168 40.69 22.12 -1.68
N PRO A 169 41.27 23.30 -1.42
CA PRO A 169 42.17 23.50 -0.28
C PRO A 169 41.49 23.29 1.07
N LEU A 170 40.14 23.37 1.13
CA LEU A 170 39.41 23.07 2.35
C LEU A 170 39.61 21.61 2.80
N VAL A 171 39.81 20.69 1.87
CA VAL A 171 39.94 19.24 2.15
C VAL A 171 41.16 18.96 3.02
N GLU A 172 42.26 19.70 2.84
CA GLU A 172 43.48 19.53 3.64
C GLU A 172 43.27 19.83 5.13
N ALA A 173 42.31 20.71 5.45
CA ALA A 173 41.98 21.08 6.82
C ALA A 173 40.95 20.15 7.48
N LEU A 174 40.35 19.21 6.72
CA LEU A 174 39.27 18.35 7.20
C LEU A 174 39.78 16.93 7.56
N PRO A 175 39.27 16.30 8.64
CA PRO A 175 39.76 15.00 9.09
C PRO A 175 39.36 13.87 8.13
N LYS A 176 40.21 12.86 7.91
CA LYS A 176 39.92 11.74 6.98
C LYS A 176 38.79 10.84 7.49
N THR A 177 37.94 10.34 6.60
CA THR A 177 36.74 9.55 6.95
C THR A 177 36.91 8.04 6.80
N GLU A 178 37.94 7.58 6.07
CA GLU A 178 38.34 6.16 5.97
C GLU A 178 37.20 5.20 5.55
N LEU A 179 36.46 5.57 4.51
CA LEU A 179 35.49 4.70 3.84
C LEU A 179 36.18 3.92 2.73
N ASN A 180 35.88 2.63 2.62
CA ASN A 180 36.61 1.67 1.81
C ASN A 180 35.91 1.38 0.46
N PHE A 181 34.72 0.78 0.51
CA PHE A 181 33.98 0.30 -0.68
C PHE A 181 32.46 0.33 -0.42
N VAL A 182 31.67 0.20 -1.48
CA VAL A 182 30.21 0.06 -1.37
C VAL A 182 29.88 -1.34 -0.89
N ASP A 183 29.29 -1.47 0.30
CA ASP A 183 28.91 -2.74 0.91
C ASP A 183 27.64 -3.31 0.27
N HIS A 184 26.61 -2.47 0.12
CA HIS A 184 25.35 -2.81 -0.52
C HIS A 184 24.57 -1.56 -0.93
N CYS A 185 23.59 -1.73 -1.84
CA CYS A 185 22.65 -0.66 -2.24
C CYS A 185 21.22 -1.17 -2.11
N VAL A 186 20.34 -0.37 -1.50
CA VAL A 186 18.97 -0.77 -1.19
C VAL A 186 17.97 -0.14 -2.14
N GLY A 187 17.15 -0.96 -2.80
CA GLY A 187 16.12 -0.52 -3.74
C GLY A 187 14.73 -0.63 -3.16
N ASN A 188 14.05 0.51 -2.96
CA ASN A 188 12.66 0.55 -2.54
C ASN A 188 11.72 0.44 -3.76
N GLN A 189 10.67 -0.36 -3.62
CA GLN A 189 9.66 -0.61 -4.64
C GLN A 189 8.28 -0.16 -4.17
N GLY A 190 7.34 -0.02 -5.11
CA GLY A 190 5.92 0.17 -4.78
C GLY A 190 5.31 -1.05 -4.09
N ASP A 191 4.06 -0.91 -3.63
CA ASP A 191 3.32 -2.03 -3.04
C ASP A 191 3.18 -3.20 -4.02
N LEU A 192 3.50 -4.41 -3.56
CA LEU A 192 3.52 -5.66 -4.33
C LEU A 192 4.53 -5.69 -5.50
N GLU A 193 5.51 -4.79 -5.53
CA GLU A 193 6.54 -4.71 -6.57
C GLU A 193 7.89 -5.34 -6.18
N MET A 194 8.10 -5.75 -4.92
CA MET A 194 9.37 -6.37 -4.49
C MET A 194 9.64 -7.69 -5.20
N VAL A 195 8.66 -8.60 -5.25
CA VAL A 195 8.83 -9.92 -5.87
C VAL A 195 9.11 -9.80 -7.37
N PRO A 196 8.34 -9.01 -8.17
CA PRO A 196 8.69 -8.73 -9.55
C PRO A 196 10.10 -8.14 -9.73
N ALA A 197 10.55 -7.24 -8.85
CA ALA A 197 11.90 -6.68 -8.91
C ALA A 197 12.97 -7.73 -8.60
N CYS A 198 12.77 -8.58 -7.59
CA CYS A 198 13.68 -9.68 -7.26
C CYS A 198 13.78 -10.71 -8.40
N ASP A 199 12.66 -11.02 -9.04
CA ASP A 199 12.60 -11.92 -10.18
C ASP A 199 13.48 -11.45 -11.35
N VAL A 200 13.67 -10.14 -11.53
CA VAL A 200 14.61 -9.58 -12.53
C VAL A 200 16.05 -9.99 -12.20
N TYR A 201 16.49 -9.78 -10.96
CA TYR A 201 17.84 -10.20 -10.53
C TYR A 201 18.02 -11.71 -10.63
N GLU A 202 17.04 -12.49 -10.16
CA GLU A 202 17.11 -13.94 -10.12
C GLU A 202 17.12 -14.56 -11.52
N LYS A 203 16.17 -14.17 -12.37
CA LYS A 203 15.99 -14.76 -13.70
C LYS A 203 16.94 -14.18 -14.73
N GLN A 204 17.18 -12.87 -14.73
CA GLN A 204 17.94 -12.22 -15.80
C GLN A 204 19.43 -12.17 -15.46
N LEU A 205 19.78 -11.78 -14.23
CA LEU A 205 21.18 -11.60 -13.81
C LEU A 205 21.79 -12.84 -13.14
N ALA A 206 21.02 -13.93 -12.98
CA ALA A 206 21.45 -15.14 -12.27
C ALA A 206 21.91 -14.88 -10.83
N PHE A 207 21.30 -13.90 -10.17
CA PHE A 207 21.45 -13.70 -8.73
C PHE A 207 20.61 -14.74 -7.99
N HIS A 208 20.83 -14.88 -6.69
CA HIS A 208 19.99 -15.71 -5.82
C HIS A 208 19.53 -14.90 -4.62
N ARG A 209 18.46 -15.38 -3.98
CA ARG A 209 17.94 -14.81 -2.74
C ARG A 209 18.87 -15.20 -1.60
N PHE A 210 19.58 -14.23 -1.06
CA PHE A 210 20.53 -14.43 0.03
C PHE A 210 19.83 -14.48 1.38
N TRP A 211 18.88 -13.56 1.57
CA TRP A 211 18.20 -13.35 2.84
C TRP A 211 16.85 -12.71 2.59
N SER A 212 15.87 -12.99 3.44
CA SER A 212 14.54 -12.37 3.35
C SER A 212 13.94 -12.18 4.73
N VAL A 213 13.13 -11.14 4.86
CA VAL A 213 12.40 -10.79 6.07
C VAL A 213 11.03 -10.29 5.69
N ASP A 214 10.05 -10.77 6.43
CA ASP A 214 8.66 -10.34 6.31
C ASP A 214 8.26 -9.39 7.45
N ASP A 215 7.04 -8.90 7.37
CA ASP A 215 6.43 -7.98 8.31
C ASP A 215 6.20 -8.59 9.71
N SER A 216 6.23 -9.93 9.84
CA SER A 216 6.22 -10.58 11.16
C SER A 216 7.55 -10.42 11.89
N GLN A 217 8.66 -10.27 11.14
CA GLN A 217 10.01 -10.10 11.68
C GLN A 217 10.42 -8.63 11.78
N ILE A 218 9.99 -7.78 10.83
CA ILE A 218 10.34 -6.36 10.79
C ILE A 218 9.07 -5.51 10.84
N HIS A 219 8.67 -5.19 12.07
CA HIS A 219 7.63 -4.21 12.37
C HIS A 219 7.99 -3.41 13.62
N THR A 220 7.57 -2.15 13.63
CA THR A 220 7.41 -1.38 14.87
C THR A 220 5.99 -1.55 15.38
N GLU A 221 5.61 -0.84 16.44
CA GLU A 221 4.19 -0.75 16.84
C GLU A 221 3.33 -0.13 15.72
N TYR A 222 3.95 0.63 14.81
CA TYR A 222 3.25 1.53 13.89
C TYR A 222 3.44 1.19 12.41
N SER A 223 4.60 0.75 11.94
CA SER A 223 4.81 0.44 10.52
C SER A 223 5.67 -0.80 10.30
N SER A 224 5.65 -1.35 9.08
CA SER A 224 6.39 -2.55 8.70
C SER A 224 6.89 -2.47 7.25
N LEU A 225 7.75 -3.40 6.87
CA LEU A 225 8.11 -3.66 5.47
C LEU A 225 8.42 -5.13 5.23
N ARG A 226 8.57 -5.49 3.96
CA ARG A 226 9.17 -6.75 3.53
C ARG A 226 10.44 -6.46 2.75
N SER A 227 11.45 -7.31 2.91
CA SER A 227 12.73 -7.17 2.21
C SER A 227 13.25 -8.52 1.73
N ILE A 228 13.78 -8.55 0.51
CA ILE A 228 14.54 -9.68 -0.04
C ILE A 228 15.88 -9.15 -0.52
N VAL A 229 16.96 -9.77 -0.06
CA VAL A 229 18.33 -9.44 -0.49
C VAL A 229 18.73 -10.33 -1.65
N MET A 230 18.98 -9.70 -2.79
CA MET A 230 19.51 -10.35 -3.99
C MET A 230 21.03 -10.26 -4.00
N THR A 231 21.71 -11.36 -4.33
CA THR A 231 23.18 -11.39 -4.43
C THR A 231 23.66 -12.28 -5.56
N ASP A 232 24.85 -11.98 -6.11
CA ASP A 232 25.49 -12.84 -7.10
C ASP A 232 26.05 -14.13 -6.46
N ALA A 233 26.51 -15.07 -7.28
CA ALA A 233 26.98 -16.37 -6.81
C ALA A 233 28.16 -16.31 -5.82
N ASP A 234 29.02 -15.28 -5.92
CA ASP A 234 30.17 -15.09 -5.02
C ASP A 234 29.86 -14.13 -3.86
N GLU A 235 28.61 -13.68 -3.74
CA GLU A 235 28.12 -12.71 -2.76
C GLU A 235 28.90 -11.38 -2.75
N ALA A 236 29.50 -11.00 -3.88
CA ALA A 236 30.27 -9.76 -4.02
C ALA A 236 29.38 -8.51 -4.10
N ILE A 237 28.18 -8.65 -4.67
CA ILE A 237 27.18 -7.59 -4.82
C ILE A 237 25.96 -7.98 -4.02
N LYS A 238 25.52 -7.11 -3.11
CA LYS A 238 24.30 -7.32 -2.33
C LYS A 238 23.32 -6.17 -2.55
N MET A 239 22.10 -6.52 -2.94
CA MET A 239 21.02 -5.59 -3.27
C MET A 239 19.75 -5.93 -2.48
N PRO A 240 19.56 -5.39 -1.27
CA PRO A 240 18.27 -5.46 -0.58
C PRO A 240 17.18 -4.76 -1.38
N ILE A 241 16.07 -5.44 -1.62
CA ILE A 241 14.89 -4.93 -2.32
C ILE A 241 13.74 -4.90 -1.33
N ASN A 242 13.17 -3.72 -1.12
CA ASN A 242 12.12 -3.50 -0.11
C ASN A 242 10.79 -3.15 -0.78
N GLU A 243 9.68 -3.50 -0.12
CA GLU A 243 8.34 -2.95 -0.41
C GLU A 243 7.62 -2.58 0.89
N PRO A 244 6.65 -1.66 0.84
CA PRO A 244 5.82 -1.37 2.00
C PRO A 244 5.06 -2.61 2.47
N ALA A 245 4.79 -2.69 3.78
CA ALA A 245 3.90 -3.67 4.36
C ALA A 245 2.89 -3.02 5.31
N THR A 246 1.88 -3.77 5.73
CA THR A 246 0.74 -3.26 6.50
C THR A 246 1.15 -2.89 7.92
N GLY A 247 0.76 -1.69 8.38
CA GLY A 247 0.99 -1.21 9.74
C GLY A 247 -0.16 -0.33 10.24
N LYS A 248 -0.05 0.22 11.46
CA LYS A 248 -0.97 1.26 11.97
C LYS A 248 -0.70 2.65 11.37
N ARG A 249 0.46 2.83 10.74
CA ARG A 249 0.95 4.07 10.13
C ARG A 249 1.66 3.75 8.82
N LYS A 250 1.77 4.78 7.99
CA LYS A 250 2.38 4.68 6.66
C LYS A 250 3.81 4.15 6.77
N SER A 251 4.14 3.11 6.01
CA SER A 251 5.50 2.59 5.92
C SER A 251 6.46 3.65 5.36
N GLN A 252 7.67 3.74 5.91
CA GLN A 252 8.75 4.58 5.37
C GLN A 252 9.07 4.26 3.90
N ILE A 253 8.83 3.02 3.45
CA ILE A 253 9.04 2.64 2.04
C ILE A 253 8.01 3.34 1.16
N GLN A 254 6.77 3.47 1.62
CA GLN A 254 5.75 4.23 0.91
C GLN A 254 6.04 5.73 0.91
N GLU A 255 6.59 6.28 2.01
CA GLU A 255 7.05 7.68 2.03
C GLU A 255 8.14 7.92 0.98
N PHE A 256 9.14 7.04 0.90
CA PHE A 256 10.15 7.09 -0.15
C PHE A 256 9.50 7.09 -1.54
N VAL A 257 8.61 6.14 -1.82
CA VAL A 257 7.97 6.00 -3.15
C VAL A 257 7.15 7.25 -3.51
N ASP A 258 6.47 7.85 -2.54
CA ASP A 258 5.67 9.06 -2.76
C ASP A 258 6.54 10.27 -3.13
N TYR A 259 7.66 10.48 -2.42
CA TYR A 259 8.56 11.63 -2.65
C TYR A 259 9.54 11.42 -3.80
N TYR A 260 9.96 10.19 -4.04
CA TYR A 260 10.77 9.82 -5.20
C TYR A 260 9.91 9.74 -6.46
N GLY A 261 8.61 9.49 -6.35
CA GLY A 261 7.70 9.33 -7.49
C GLY A 261 7.77 7.94 -8.16
N GLY A 262 8.15 6.90 -7.42
CA GLY A 262 8.28 5.52 -7.91
C GLY A 262 9.40 4.72 -7.24
N PRO A 263 9.76 3.55 -7.78
CA PRO A 263 10.86 2.74 -7.26
C PRO A 263 12.23 3.41 -7.48
N GLY A 264 13.18 3.15 -6.59
CA GLY A 264 14.51 3.76 -6.63
C GLY A 264 15.46 3.29 -5.53
N VAL A 265 16.71 3.74 -5.59
CA VAL A 265 17.70 3.46 -4.54
C VAL A 265 17.42 4.36 -3.34
N GLN A 266 17.14 3.75 -2.19
CA GLN A 266 16.90 4.45 -0.93
C GLN A 266 18.22 4.79 -0.23
N HIS A 267 19.13 3.83 -0.14
CA HIS A 267 20.41 4.09 0.49
C HIS A 267 21.55 3.26 -0.09
N ILE A 268 22.76 3.77 0.16
CA ILE A 268 24.02 3.15 -0.21
C ILE A 268 24.84 3.00 1.06
N ALA A 269 25.24 1.78 1.36
CA ALA A 269 26.06 1.46 2.52
C ALA A 269 27.54 1.49 2.17
N LEU A 270 28.32 2.24 2.95
CA LEU A 270 29.75 2.43 2.75
C LEU A 270 30.51 1.73 3.87
N ASN A 271 31.34 0.77 3.49
CA ASN A 271 32.14 -0.01 4.43
C ASN A 271 33.27 0.84 5.04
N THR A 272 33.59 0.61 6.30
CA THR A 272 34.80 1.11 6.96
C THR A 272 35.39 0.06 7.90
N SER A 273 36.69 0.19 8.17
CA SER A 273 37.43 -0.66 9.11
C SER A 273 37.49 -0.07 10.53
N ASP A 274 37.11 1.21 10.70
CA ASP A 274 37.04 1.92 11.98
C ASP A 274 35.87 2.92 11.97
N ILE A 275 34.69 2.43 12.35
CA ILE A 275 33.44 3.19 12.33
C ILE A 275 33.44 4.31 13.37
N ILE A 276 34.18 4.15 14.48
CA ILE A 276 34.27 5.20 15.51
C ILE A 276 34.97 6.42 14.91
N THR A 277 36.13 6.20 14.28
CA THR A 277 36.88 7.28 13.63
C THR A 277 36.09 7.85 12.45
N ALA A 278 35.53 6.99 11.59
CA ALA A 278 34.74 7.41 10.43
C ALA A 278 33.57 8.31 10.83
N VAL A 279 32.71 7.86 11.76
CA VAL A 279 31.52 8.62 12.19
C VAL A 279 31.90 9.89 12.95
N THR A 280 32.95 9.84 13.78
CA THR A 280 33.47 11.04 14.47
C THR A 280 33.89 12.11 13.46
N ASN A 281 34.63 11.70 12.42
CA ASN A 281 35.15 12.62 11.41
C ASN A 281 34.05 13.09 10.44
N LEU A 282 33.09 12.24 10.09
CA LEU A 282 31.89 12.63 9.34
C LEU A 282 31.06 13.68 10.11
N ARG A 283 30.86 13.49 11.43
CA ARG A 283 30.21 14.48 12.28
C ARG A 283 31.01 15.78 12.38
N ALA A 284 32.34 15.72 12.51
CA ALA A 284 33.21 16.90 12.49
C ALA A 284 33.14 17.66 11.16
N ARG A 285 32.94 16.94 10.05
CA ARG A 285 32.65 17.49 8.73
C ARG A 285 31.21 17.99 8.58
N GLY A 286 30.35 17.82 9.58
CA GLY A 286 28.98 18.34 9.61
C GLY A 286 27.93 17.40 9.00
N VAL A 287 28.22 16.11 8.84
CA VAL A 287 27.23 15.12 8.39
C VAL A 287 26.22 14.84 9.52
N PRO A 288 24.91 15.06 9.28
CA PRO A 288 23.88 14.70 10.24
C PRO A 288 23.55 13.20 10.15
N PHE A 289 23.34 12.58 11.31
CA PHE A 289 22.95 11.17 11.43
C PHE A 289 21.67 11.03 12.24
N LEU A 290 20.95 9.94 12.01
CA LEU A 290 19.81 9.55 12.83
C LEU A 290 20.23 9.40 14.30
N LYS A 291 19.28 9.65 15.19
CA LYS A 291 19.48 9.54 16.64
C LYS A 291 18.80 8.28 17.15
N VAL A 292 19.55 7.53 17.94
CA VAL A 292 19.08 6.30 18.59
C VAL A 292 18.80 6.62 20.07
N PRO A 293 17.66 6.19 20.63
CA PRO A 293 17.32 6.45 22.03
C PRO A 293 18.26 5.71 22.99
N LYS A 294 18.50 6.29 24.17
CA LYS A 294 19.38 5.71 25.18
C LYS A 294 18.96 4.30 25.63
N SER A 295 17.65 4.05 25.69
CA SER A 295 17.07 2.76 26.06
C SER A 295 17.55 1.60 25.18
N TYR A 296 17.90 1.86 23.91
CA TYR A 296 18.50 0.84 23.04
C TYR A 296 19.80 0.27 23.63
N TYR A 297 20.71 1.15 24.05
CA TYR A 297 22.01 0.75 24.60
C TYR A 297 21.89 0.10 25.97
N GLU A 298 20.91 0.51 26.78
CA GLU A 298 20.60 -0.12 28.07
C GLU A 298 20.16 -1.58 27.85
N HIS A 299 19.23 -1.83 26.91
CA HIS A 299 18.81 -3.19 26.55
C HIS A 299 19.93 -4.00 25.88
N LEU A 300 20.74 -3.37 25.02
CA LEU A 300 21.86 -4.02 24.34
C LEU A 300 22.91 -4.51 25.33
N ARG A 301 23.28 -3.70 26.34
CA ARG A 301 24.21 -4.09 27.40
C ARG A 301 23.70 -5.30 28.18
N ALA A 302 22.39 -5.36 28.47
CA ALA A 302 21.77 -6.50 29.12
C ALA A 302 21.85 -7.78 28.26
N LYS A 303 21.60 -7.68 26.95
CA LYS A 303 21.73 -8.81 26.02
C LYS A 303 23.18 -9.30 25.88
N LEU A 304 24.12 -8.37 25.72
CA LEU A 304 25.55 -8.67 25.59
C LEU A 304 26.14 -9.29 26.86
N ALA A 305 25.59 -9.00 28.05
CA ALA A 305 26.02 -9.65 29.29
C ALA A 305 25.86 -11.18 29.26
N THR A 306 24.93 -11.69 28.44
CA THR A 306 24.66 -13.13 28.27
C THR A 306 25.15 -13.68 26.92
N ALA A 307 25.64 -12.84 26.01
CA ALA A 307 26.02 -13.25 24.67
C ALA A 307 27.44 -13.85 24.65
N ALA A 308 27.68 -14.82 23.77
CA ALA A 308 29.01 -15.41 23.58
C ALA A 308 29.98 -14.47 22.84
N ILE A 309 29.45 -13.49 22.10
CA ILE A 309 30.24 -12.54 21.33
C ILE A 309 30.75 -11.38 22.20
N LYS A 310 31.97 -10.92 21.92
CA LYS A 310 32.55 -9.75 22.55
C LYS A 310 32.78 -8.64 21.54
N ILE A 311 32.07 -7.53 21.74
CA ILE A 311 32.26 -6.30 20.96
C ILE A 311 33.63 -5.70 21.32
N LYS A 312 34.45 -5.41 20.31
CA LYS A 312 35.80 -4.84 20.52
C LYS A 312 35.74 -3.35 20.83
N GLU A 313 34.83 -2.65 20.19
CA GLU A 313 34.63 -1.22 20.31
C GLU A 313 33.98 -0.85 21.67
N PRO A 314 34.38 0.28 22.30
CA PRO A 314 33.79 0.69 23.58
C PRO A 314 32.32 1.07 23.43
N LEU A 315 31.41 0.35 24.12
CA LEU A 315 29.96 0.58 24.03
C LEU A 315 29.55 2.02 24.36
N ASP A 316 30.23 2.68 25.30
CA ASP A 316 29.94 4.08 25.67
C ASP A 316 30.24 5.06 24.52
N VAL A 317 31.24 4.75 23.70
CA VAL A 317 31.59 5.55 22.53
C VAL A 317 30.58 5.29 21.41
N LEU A 318 30.18 4.03 21.21
CA LEU A 318 29.13 3.68 20.24
C LEU A 318 27.80 4.34 20.59
N GLU A 319 27.43 4.35 21.87
CA GLU A 319 26.24 5.05 22.40
C GLU A 319 26.31 6.56 22.12
N LYS A 320 27.44 7.20 22.43
CA LYS A 320 27.65 8.62 22.16
C LYS A 320 27.54 8.98 20.68
N LEU A 321 27.96 8.07 19.80
CA LEU A 321 27.92 8.27 18.35
C LEU A 321 26.61 7.83 17.71
N HIS A 322 25.70 7.21 18.47
CA HIS A 322 24.45 6.60 18.00
C HIS A 322 24.66 5.47 16.97
N ILE A 323 25.72 4.67 17.14
CA ILE A 323 26.03 3.50 16.29
C ILE A 323 25.29 2.27 16.83
N LEU A 324 24.57 1.56 15.95
CA LEU A 324 23.81 0.36 16.26
C LEU A 324 24.68 -0.89 16.11
N ILE A 325 24.35 -1.94 16.87
CA ILE A 325 25.08 -3.20 16.92
C ILE A 325 24.09 -4.36 16.75
N ASP A 326 24.34 -5.20 15.74
CA ASP A 326 23.72 -6.52 15.67
C ASP A 326 24.78 -7.60 15.63
N TYR A 327 24.44 -8.81 16.06
CA TYR A 327 25.39 -9.90 16.19
C TYR A 327 24.73 -11.26 16.06
N ASP A 328 25.53 -12.22 15.62
CA ASP A 328 25.21 -13.64 15.61
C ASP A 328 26.26 -14.43 16.42
N GLU A 329 26.29 -15.75 16.26
CA GLU A 329 27.26 -16.61 16.95
C GLU A 329 28.69 -16.46 16.40
N ASN A 330 28.85 -15.96 15.17
CA ASN A 330 30.12 -15.92 14.43
C ASN A 330 30.78 -14.53 14.48
N GLY A 331 29.99 -13.48 14.66
CA GLY A 331 30.46 -12.11 14.52
C GLY A 331 29.41 -11.05 14.88
N TYR A 332 29.75 -9.80 14.59
CA TYR A 332 28.87 -8.67 14.78
C TYR A 332 29.06 -7.62 13.68
N LEU A 333 28.06 -6.76 13.53
CA LEU A 333 28.06 -5.65 12.60
C LEU A 333 27.70 -4.36 13.33
N LEU A 334 28.28 -3.27 12.87
CA LEU A 334 28.06 -1.92 13.37
C LEU A 334 27.48 -1.07 12.23
N GLN A 335 26.38 -0.36 12.48
CA GLN A 335 25.67 0.41 11.45
C GLN A 335 25.20 1.76 11.97
N ILE A 336 25.16 2.76 11.09
CA ILE A 336 24.51 4.04 11.34
C ILE A 336 24.05 4.69 10.04
N PHE A 337 22.86 5.30 10.06
CA PHE A 337 22.33 6.02 8.90
C PHE A 337 22.49 7.53 9.07
N THR A 338 22.86 8.17 7.97
CA THR A 338 22.77 9.62 7.82
C THR A 338 21.30 10.07 7.76
N MET A 339 21.04 11.35 7.99
CA MET A 339 19.78 11.94 7.51
C MET A 339 19.75 11.92 5.97
N PRO A 340 18.58 12.05 5.33
CA PRO A 340 18.50 12.25 3.89
C PRO A 340 19.46 13.36 3.40
N LEU A 341 20.10 13.12 2.26
CA LEU A 341 21.12 14.03 1.73
C LEU A 341 20.52 15.24 1.00
N GLU A 342 19.24 15.16 0.71
CA GLU A 342 18.40 16.21 0.13
C GLU A 342 17.15 16.43 1.00
N ASP A 343 16.38 17.48 0.69
CA ASP A 343 15.17 17.82 1.45
C ASP A 343 14.06 16.77 1.31
N ARG A 344 14.00 16.10 0.15
CA ARG A 344 13.09 14.96 -0.04
C ARG A 344 13.56 13.81 0.85
N PRO A 345 12.66 13.09 1.55
CA PRO A 345 13.02 11.95 2.38
C PRO A 345 13.35 10.70 1.53
N THR A 346 14.33 10.84 0.63
CA THR A 346 14.66 9.84 -0.39
C THR A 346 16.00 9.17 -0.13
N LEU A 347 17.09 9.65 -0.72
CA LEU A 347 18.41 9.05 -0.62
C LEU A 347 19.09 9.41 0.71
N PHE A 348 19.62 8.40 1.39
CA PHE A 348 20.58 8.58 2.48
C PHE A 348 21.75 7.60 2.34
N LEU A 349 22.78 7.78 3.16
CA LEU A 349 23.91 6.86 3.25
C LEU A 349 23.95 6.13 4.58
N GLU A 350 24.43 4.89 4.54
CA GLU A 350 24.77 4.07 5.69
C GLU A 350 26.29 3.98 5.81
N ILE A 351 26.80 4.01 7.04
CA ILE A 351 28.18 3.62 7.34
C ILE A 351 28.14 2.29 8.08
N ILE A 352 28.87 1.31 7.57
CA ILE A 352 28.85 -0.06 8.09
C ILE A 352 30.25 -0.60 8.34
N GLN A 353 30.43 -1.30 9.46
CA GLN A 353 31.62 -2.08 9.77
C GLN A 353 31.23 -3.51 10.13
N ARG A 354 31.91 -4.49 9.53
CA ARG A 354 31.64 -5.92 9.73
C ARG A 354 32.80 -6.58 10.45
N HIS A 355 32.51 -7.34 11.51
CA HIS A 355 33.46 -8.24 12.16
C HIS A 355 32.94 -9.68 12.06
N ASN A 356 33.43 -10.42 11.07
CA ASN A 356 33.03 -11.82 10.80
C ASN A 356 31.51 -12.02 10.66
N HIS A 357 30.81 -11.03 10.11
CA HIS A 357 29.36 -11.06 9.93
C HIS A 357 28.97 -10.64 8.52
N SER A 358 28.40 -11.57 7.74
CA SER A 358 27.96 -11.36 6.35
C SER A 358 26.47 -11.03 6.21
N GLY A 359 25.66 -11.22 7.27
CA GLY A 359 24.23 -10.90 7.27
C GLY A 359 23.90 -9.40 7.38
N PHE A 360 22.61 -9.06 7.43
CA PHE A 360 22.11 -7.67 7.34
C PHE A 360 21.62 -7.07 8.67
N GLY A 361 21.71 -7.83 9.76
CA GLY A 361 21.41 -7.30 11.08
C GLY A 361 19.92 -7.16 11.38
N ALA A 362 19.16 -8.27 11.30
CA ALA A 362 17.72 -8.34 11.57
C ALA A 362 17.30 -7.65 12.88
N GLY A 363 18.13 -7.75 13.92
CA GLY A 363 17.90 -7.14 15.23
C GLY A 363 18.04 -5.61 15.23
N ASN A 364 18.88 -5.06 14.36
CA ASN A 364 19.05 -3.61 14.19
C ASN A 364 17.93 -2.97 13.37
N PHE A 365 17.29 -3.72 12.47
CA PHE A 365 16.24 -3.19 11.61
C PHE A 365 15.14 -2.49 12.41
N LYS A 366 14.65 -3.08 13.51
CA LYS A 366 13.62 -2.44 14.33
C LYS A 366 14.04 -1.07 14.87
N SER A 367 15.24 -0.96 15.42
CA SER A 367 15.74 0.30 16.02
C SER A 367 16.12 1.34 14.98
N LEU A 368 16.61 0.92 13.81
CA LEU A 368 16.77 1.79 12.64
C LEU A 368 15.42 2.37 12.20
N PHE A 369 14.37 1.56 12.22
CA PHE A 369 13.04 1.97 11.79
C PHE A 369 12.41 2.95 12.75
N GLU A 370 12.44 2.66 14.04
CA GLU A 370 11.95 3.58 15.07
C GLU A 370 12.66 4.95 14.96
N ALA A 371 13.96 4.96 14.64
CA ALA A 371 14.69 6.22 14.42
C ALA A 371 14.26 6.97 13.15
N ILE A 372 13.97 6.27 12.05
CA ILE A 372 13.44 6.89 10.81
C ILE A 372 12.00 7.37 11.01
N GLU A 373 11.15 6.60 11.69
CA GLU A 373 9.76 6.95 12.00
C GLU A 373 9.66 8.24 12.83
N VAL A 374 10.58 8.45 13.77
CA VAL A 374 10.64 9.72 14.52
C VAL A 374 10.93 10.91 13.60
N GLU A 375 11.77 10.76 12.58
CA GLU A 375 11.99 11.82 11.61
C GLU A 375 10.83 11.95 10.59
N GLN A 376 10.13 10.86 10.28
CA GLN A 376 8.90 10.89 9.49
C GLN A 376 7.78 11.64 10.22
N ASP A 377 7.67 11.48 11.55
CA ASP A 377 6.74 12.23 12.39
C ASP A 377 7.02 13.73 12.37
N ARG A 378 8.30 14.10 12.51
CA ARG A 378 8.72 15.50 12.44
C ARG A 378 8.40 16.17 11.12
N ARG A 379 8.41 15.42 10.01
CA ARG A 379 8.04 15.90 8.67
C ARG A 379 6.53 16.06 8.48
N GLY A 380 5.72 15.55 9.42
CA GLY A 380 4.25 15.58 9.32
C GLY A 380 3.67 14.50 8.40
N ASP A 381 4.50 13.57 7.92
CA ASP A 381 4.11 12.46 7.03
C ASP A 381 3.83 11.16 7.76
N TRP A 382 4.03 11.12 9.09
CA TRP A 382 3.61 10.00 9.95
C TRP A 382 2.11 10.05 10.25
N GLN A 383 1.32 10.11 9.17
CA GLN A 383 -0.14 10.04 9.25
C GLN A 383 -0.52 8.64 9.72
N ALA A 384 -1.48 8.55 10.64
CA ALA A 384 -2.14 7.30 10.95
C ALA A 384 -2.60 6.65 9.64
N GLN A 385 -2.20 5.40 9.38
CA GLN A 385 -3.02 4.55 8.53
C GLN A 385 -4.25 4.34 9.39
N HIS A 386 -5.25 5.21 9.19
CA HIS A 386 -6.42 5.21 10.04
C HIS A 386 -7.02 3.80 10.04
N GLU A 387 -6.85 3.13 11.18
CA GLU A 387 -7.75 2.10 11.66
C GLU A 387 -9.15 2.58 11.33
N CYS A 388 -9.87 1.81 10.50
CA CYS A 388 -11.29 2.00 10.32
C CYS A 388 -11.97 1.53 11.61
N GLY A 389 -11.82 2.33 12.67
CA GLY A 389 -12.58 2.22 13.89
C GLY A 389 -14.01 2.53 13.54
N GLY A 390 -14.86 1.51 13.53
CA GLY A 390 -16.26 1.67 13.20
C GLY A 390 -16.92 2.77 14.03
N ARG A 391 -17.36 3.85 13.37
CA ARG A 391 -18.57 4.60 13.72
C ARG A 391 -18.97 5.65 12.66
N LYS A 392 -20.23 5.50 12.25
CA LYS A 392 -21.22 6.47 11.73
C LYS A 392 -20.81 7.35 10.54
N MET A 393 -21.24 6.91 9.36
CA MET A 393 -21.45 7.77 8.18
C MET A 393 -22.82 8.46 8.31
N ALA A 394 -22.87 9.79 8.21
CA ALA A 394 -24.13 10.52 8.07
C ALA A 394 -24.34 10.90 6.60
N CYS A 395 -25.27 10.21 5.94
CA CYS A 395 -25.83 10.64 4.66
C CYS A 395 -26.92 11.68 4.93
N TRP A 396 -27.05 12.74 4.12
CA TRP A 396 -28.10 13.76 4.31
C TRP A 396 -29.54 13.21 4.18
N LYS A 397 -29.73 11.99 3.65
CA LYS A 397 -31.01 11.26 3.80
C LYS A 397 -31.19 10.51 5.12
N TYR A 398 -30.12 10.35 5.90
CA TYR A 398 -30.11 9.67 7.20
C TYR A 398 -29.25 10.36 8.25
N CYS A 399 -29.21 11.70 8.25
CA CYS A 399 -28.97 12.35 9.52
C CYS A 399 -30.23 12.13 10.35
N ARG A 400 -30.10 11.31 11.42
CA ARG A 400 -30.83 11.48 12.68
C ARG A 400 -30.49 12.84 13.32
N CYS A 401 -30.45 13.90 12.52
CA CYS A 401 -30.54 15.28 12.93
C CYS A 401 -32.03 15.45 13.25
N ASN A 402 -32.38 15.28 14.53
CA ASN A 402 -33.66 15.64 15.18
C ASN A 402 -34.74 16.10 14.19
N GLY A 403 -35.81 15.31 13.97
CA GLY A 403 -36.84 15.43 12.93
C GLY A 403 -37.62 16.76 12.78
N ARG A 404 -36.94 17.91 12.85
CA ARG A 404 -37.41 19.28 12.72
C ARG A 404 -37.34 19.80 11.28
N ILE A 405 -36.47 19.24 10.43
CA ILE A 405 -36.21 19.74 9.07
C ILE A 405 -37.05 18.98 8.01
N ALA A 406 -37.22 17.66 8.17
CA ALA A 406 -37.93 16.81 7.20
C ALA A 406 -39.42 17.18 7.01
N SER A 407 -40.09 17.68 8.04
CA SER A 407 -41.48 18.13 7.96
C SER A 407 -41.62 19.43 7.17
N LYS A 408 -40.72 20.40 7.36
CA LYS A 408 -40.72 21.68 6.64
C LYS A 408 -40.45 21.52 5.13
N TRP A 409 -39.67 20.50 4.74
CA TRP A 409 -39.30 20.27 3.34
C TRP A 409 -40.47 19.75 2.49
N LYS A 410 -41.33 18.87 3.05
CA LYS A 410 -42.48 18.28 2.34
C LYS A 410 -43.48 19.31 1.80
N ASP A 411 -43.70 20.40 2.54
CA ASP A 411 -44.69 21.43 2.17
C ASP A 411 -44.18 22.37 1.05
N ILE A 412 -42.88 22.65 1.02
CA ILE A 412 -42.25 23.53 0.02
C ILE A 412 -41.98 22.79 -1.30
N HIS A 413 -41.71 21.47 -1.23
CA HIS A 413 -41.33 20.68 -2.39
C HIS A 413 -42.48 20.46 -3.41
N ARG A 414 -43.75 20.57 -2.97
CA ARG A 414 -44.96 20.45 -3.82
C ARG A 414 -45.40 21.77 -4.49
N SER A 415 -44.74 22.87 -4.18
CA SER A 415 -45.10 24.20 -4.68
C SER A 415 -44.28 24.62 -5.90
N THR A 416 -44.78 25.55 -6.71
CA THR A 416 -44.17 26.00 -7.98
C THR A 416 -42.73 26.50 -7.80
N LEU A 417 -41.85 26.07 -8.72
CA LEU A 417 -40.42 26.35 -8.73
C LEU A 417 -40.09 27.84 -8.97
N ASP A 418 -41.03 28.60 -9.52
CA ASP A 418 -40.87 30.01 -9.92
C ASP A 418 -41.22 31.03 -8.81
N ASN A 419 -41.63 30.58 -7.63
CA ASN A 419 -41.92 31.50 -6.53
C ASN A 419 -40.63 31.89 -5.78
N GLN A 420 -40.28 33.17 -5.77
CA GLN A 420 -39.11 33.71 -5.05
C GLN A 420 -39.12 33.37 -3.56
N GLU A 421 -40.28 33.27 -2.93
CA GLU A 421 -40.41 32.88 -1.53
C GLU A 421 -39.98 31.42 -1.30
N ASN A 422 -40.31 30.52 -2.23
CA ASN A 422 -39.92 29.12 -2.15
C ASN A 422 -38.41 28.92 -2.36
N LEU A 423 -37.79 29.72 -3.22
CA LEU A 423 -36.34 29.73 -3.43
C LEU A 423 -35.58 30.16 -2.17
N ARG A 424 -36.08 31.20 -1.47
CA ARG A 424 -35.52 31.62 -0.18
C ARG A 424 -35.61 30.50 0.86
N LYS A 425 -36.81 29.91 1.04
CA LYS A 425 -37.02 28.82 2.00
C LYS A 425 -36.15 27.59 1.70
N ARG A 426 -35.95 27.24 0.42
CA ARG A 426 -35.04 26.13 0.03
C ARG A 426 -33.59 26.42 0.39
N THR A 427 -33.14 27.66 0.19
CA THR A 427 -31.79 28.10 0.55
C THR A 427 -31.60 28.05 2.06
N GLU A 428 -32.56 28.55 2.84
CA GLU A 428 -32.53 28.49 4.31
C GLU A 428 -32.43 27.05 4.83
N ILE A 429 -33.19 26.12 4.25
CA ILE A 429 -33.11 24.71 4.67
C ILE A 429 -31.77 24.09 4.27
N ALA A 430 -31.26 24.37 3.07
CA ALA A 430 -29.95 23.89 2.64
C ALA A 430 -28.81 24.46 3.50
N ASP A 431 -28.93 25.69 3.98
CA ASP A 431 -27.96 26.31 4.89
C ASP A 431 -28.05 25.76 6.31
N SER A 432 -29.26 25.51 6.81
CA SER A 432 -29.46 24.84 8.10
C SER A 432 -28.91 23.42 8.09
N ALA A 433 -29.05 22.70 6.97
CA ALA A 433 -28.46 21.38 6.79
C ALA A 433 -26.93 21.41 6.81
N LEU A 434 -26.34 22.41 6.15
CA LEU A 434 -24.90 22.62 6.16
C LEU A 434 -24.40 22.96 7.58
N ASP A 435 -25.16 23.74 8.35
CA ASP A 435 -24.85 24.00 9.76
C ASP A 435 -24.87 22.74 10.62
N ASP A 436 -25.89 21.90 10.47
CA ASP A 436 -25.98 20.64 11.22
C ASP A 436 -24.85 19.68 10.84
N LEU A 437 -24.45 19.66 9.56
CA LEU A 437 -23.31 18.91 9.08
C LEU A 437 -22.00 19.37 9.73
N VAL A 438 -21.75 20.68 9.77
CA VAL A 438 -20.55 21.27 10.40
C VAL A 438 -20.53 20.93 11.89
N ARG A 439 -21.65 21.13 12.60
CA ARG A 439 -21.74 20.80 14.03
C ARG A 439 -21.50 19.31 14.30
N TRP A 440 -21.97 18.44 13.41
CA TRP A 440 -21.77 16.99 13.55
C TRP A 440 -20.32 16.57 13.29
N LEU A 441 -19.60 17.23 12.36
CA LEU A 441 -18.17 16.98 12.13
C LEU A 441 -17.28 17.55 13.24
N GLU A 442 -17.68 18.66 13.86
CA GLU A 442 -16.94 19.31 14.95
C GLU A 442 -17.21 18.68 16.33
N ALA A 443 -18.26 17.86 16.47
CA ALA A 443 -18.61 17.23 17.73
C ALA A 443 -17.54 16.20 18.18
N PRO A 444 -17.21 16.09 19.48
CA PRO A 444 -16.25 15.10 19.99
C PRO A 444 -16.64 13.64 19.70
N ASP A 445 -17.94 13.34 19.62
CA ASP A 445 -18.53 12.06 19.24
C ASP A 445 -19.08 12.06 17.80
N GLY A 446 -18.69 13.08 17.03
CA GLY A 446 -19.01 13.28 15.62
C GLY A 446 -18.38 12.26 14.69
N GLY A 447 -18.76 12.30 13.42
CA GLY A 447 -18.14 11.47 12.38
C GLY A 447 -17.03 12.21 11.63
N GLN A 448 -16.30 11.46 10.78
CA GLN A 448 -15.16 11.99 10.02
C GLN A 448 -15.52 12.44 8.59
N VAL A 449 -16.62 11.90 8.04
CA VAL A 449 -17.10 12.18 6.69
C VAL A 449 -18.59 12.45 6.74
N ALA A 450 -18.99 13.59 6.17
CA ALA A 450 -20.39 13.92 5.97
C ALA A 450 -20.71 14.05 4.48
N ILE A 451 -21.85 13.50 4.07
CA ILE A 451 -22.31 13.55 2.68
C ILE A 451 -23.47 14.54 2.60
N LEU A 452 -23.22 15.70 1.97
CA LEU A 452 -24.26 16.68 1.67
C LEU A 452 -24.93 16.35 0.32
N ASP A 453 -25.95 15.49 0.37
CA ASP A 453 -26.72 15.09 -0.81
C ASP A 453 -27.66 16.22 -1.27
N ALA A 454 -27.23 17.05 -2.22
CA ALA A 454 -28.07 18.09 -2.79
C ALA A 454 -27.68 18.37 -4.25
N SER A 455 -28.59 18.96 -5.01
CA SER A 455 -28.38 19.19 -6.44
C SER A 455 -27.17 20.07 -6.76
N ASN A 456 -26.90 21.10 -5.94
CA ASN A 456 -25.69 21.94 -5.98
C ASN A 456 -25.21 22.32 -7.40
N THR A 457 -26.16 22.62 -8.30
CA THR A 457 -25.93 22.73 -9.74
C THR A 457 -25.26 24.04 -10.18
N GLN A 458 -25.31 25.08 -9.34
CA GLN A 458 -24.79 26.42 -9.65
C GLN A 458 -23.41 26.67 -9.02
N PRO A 459 -22.46 27.31 -9.74
CA PRO A 459 -21.12 27.66 -9.24
C PRO A 459 -21.16 28.47 -7.92
N GLN A 460 -22.03 29.49 -7.86
CA GLN A 460 -22.15 30.37 -6.70
C GLN A 460 -22.57 29.62 -5.42
N ARG A 461 -23.41 28.58 -5.55
CA ARG A 461 -23.80 27.74 -4.41
C ARG A 461 -22.62 26.92 -3.91
N ARG A 462 -21.87 26.29 -4.82
CA ARG A 462 -20.68 25.49 -4.50
C ARG A 462 -19.61 26.34 -3.82
N LYS A 463 -19.34 27.54 -4.33
CA LYS A 463 -18.43 28.52 -3.70
C LYS A 463 -18.84 28.84 -2.26
N THR A 464 -20.12 29.11 -2.02
CA THR A 464 -20.64 29.39 -0.66
C THR A 464 -20.41 28.22 0.28
N ILE A 465 -20.66 26.98 -0.17
CA ILE A 465 -20.44 25.76 0.62
C ILE A 465 -18.96 25.61 0.96
N VAL A 466 -18.07 25.67 -0.04
CA VAL A 466 -16.62 25.50 0.15
C VAL A 466 -16.06 26.56 1.10
N ASN A 467 -16.45 27.82 0.92
CA ASN A 467 -15.98 28.90 1.80
C ASN A 467 -16.42 28.71 3.25
N ARG A 468 -17.62 28.15 3.48
CA ARG A 468 -18.11 27.88 4.83
C ARG A 468 -17.37 26.73 5.48
N LEU A 469 -17.20 25.62 4.75
CA LEU A 469 -16.49 24.43 5.24
C LEU A 469 -15.00 24.71 5.49
N THR A 470 -14.35 25.45 4.61
CA THR A 470 -12.94 25.82 4.74
C THR A 470 -12.68 26.66 5.99
N LYS A 471 -13.61 27.56 6.36
CA LYS A 471 -13.51 28.34 7.61
C LYS A 471 -13.51 27.48 8.88
N SER A 472 -14.18 26.34 8.84
CA SER A 472 -14.17 25.32 9.90
C SER A 472 -13.03 24.31 9.76
N GLY A 473 -12.09 24.50 8.82
CA GLY A 473 -11.00 23.55 8.57
C GLY A 473 -11.44 22.24 7.91
N ILE A 474 -12.67 22.18 7.38
CA ILE A 474 -13.25 20.97 6.79
C ILE A 474 -12.91 20.90 5.29
N ARG A 475 -12.28 19.80 4.87
CA ARG A 475 -11.97 19.53 3.46
C ARG A 475 -13.24 19.17 2.69
N THR A 476 -13.36 19.67 1.46
CA THR A 476 -14.53 19.47 0.59
C THR A 476 -14.13 18.79 -0.71
N MET A 477 -14.94 17.82 -1.16
CA MET A 477 -14.83 17.15 -2.46
C MET A 477 -16.24 17.00 -3.04
N PHE A 478 -16.40 17.25 -4.34
CA PHE A 478 -17.68 17.08 -5.02
C PHE A 478 -17.80 15.69 -5.65
N LEU A 479 -18.97 15.06 -5.51
CA LEU A 479 -19.35 13.87 -6.26
C LEU A 479 -20.48 14.25 -7.21
N GLU A 480 -20.24 14.20 -8.51
CA GLU A 480 -21.18 14.62 -9.55
C GLU A 480 -21.61 13.42 -10.40
N CYS A 481 -22.89 13.07 -10.39
CA CYS A 481 -23.44 12.01 -11.24
C CYS A 481 -24.12 12.63 -12.48
N VAL A 482 -23.62 12.31 -13.68
CA VAL A 482 -24.10 12.89 -14.94
C VAL A 482 -24.60 11.79 -15.87
N TYR A 483 -25.81 11.95 -16.39
CA TYR A 483 -26.38 11.12 -17.44
C TYR A 483 -26.61 11.96 -18.69
N SER A 484 -26.02 11.54 -19.81
CA SER A 484 -26.17 12.21 -21.11
C SER A 484 -27.52 11.93 -21.76
N HIS A 485 -27.87 12.72 -22.78
CA HIS A 485 -29.07 12.53 -23.59
C HIS A 485 -29.08 11.14 -24.25
N GLY A 486 -30.21 10.42 -24.20
CA GLY A 486 -30.34 9.03 -24.68
C GLY A 486 -30.29 7.94 -23.59
N HIS A 487 -30.06 8.29 -22.33
CA HIS A 487 -30.17 7.38 -21.17
C HIS A 487 -31.57 7.37 -20.52
N GLU A 488 -32.60 7.77 -21.26
CA GLU A 488 -33.97 7.96 -20.79
C GLU A 488 -34.54 6.69 -20.13
N VAL A 489 -34.21 5.52 -20.67
CA VAL A 489 -34.63 4.22 -20.11
C VAL A 489 -34.08 4.01 -18.70
N ALA A 490 -32.78 4.29 -18.46
CA ALA A 490 -32.16 4.13 -17.15
C ALA A 490 -32.70 5.15 -16.14
N VAL A 491 -33.01 6.37 -16.58
CA VAL A 491 -33.65 7.40 -15.76
C VAL A 491 -35.08 6.99 -15.40
N ILE A 492 -35.83 6.43 -16.34
CA ILE A 492 -37.20 5.94 -16.14
C ILE A 492 -37.23 4.71 -15.21
N GLU A 493 -36.29 3.77 -15.35
CA GLU A 493 -36.14 2.64 -14.41
C GLU A 493 -35.80 3.11 -13.01
N HIS A 494 -34.87 4.07 -12.88
CA HIS A 494 -34.56 4.70 -11.60
C HIS A 494 -35.78 5.41 -10.99
N ILE A 495 -36.61 6.09 -11.79
CA ILE A 495 -37.88 6.72 -11.34
C ILE A 495 -38.88 5.66 -10.86
N LYS A 496 -38.98 4.51 -11.54
CA LYS A 496 -39.85 3.39 -11.12
C LYS A 496 -39.39 2.78 -9.81
N GLU A 497 -38.08 2.61 -9.61
CA GLU A 497 -37.50 2.14 -8.34
C GLU A 497 -37.62 3.17 -7.22
N LEU A 498 -37.42 4.46 -7.53
CA LEU A 498 -37.66 5.58 -6.61
C LEU A 498 -39.13 5.64 -6.17
N ARG A 499 -40.11 5.31 -7.02
CA ARG A 499 -41.52 5.25 -6.61
C ARG A 499 -41.73 4.24 -5.48
N LEU A 500 -41.04 3.09 -5.53
CA LEU A 500 -41.17 2.01 -4.53
C LEU A 500 -40.50 2.34 -3.19
N THR A 501 -39.62 3.34 -3.15
CA THR A 501 -38.72 3.58 -2.00
C THR A 501 -38.68 5.03 -1.52
N CYS A 502 -39.09 6.00 -2.33
CA CYS A 502 -39.16 7.42 -1.99
C CYS A 502 -40.49 7.74 -1.29
N PRO A 503 -40.45 8.28 -0.06
CA PRO A 503 -41.67 8.68 0.67
C PRO A 503 -42.53 9.72 -0.06
N GLU A 504 -41.97 10.43 -1.04
CA GLU A 504 -42.64 11.50 -1.79
C GLU A 504 -43.55 10.97 -2.90
N TYR A 505 -43.18 9.84 -3.52
CA TYR A 505 -43.88 9.25 -4.68
C TYR A 505 -44.58 7.92 -4.35
N ALA A 506 -44.49 7.44 -3.11
CA ALA A 506 -45.03 6.15 -2.67
C ALA A 506 -46.51 5.91 -3.06
N ASN A 507 -47.33 6.98 -3.12
CA ASN A 507 -48.76 6.92 -3.46
C ASN A 507 -49.13 7.71 -4.73
N VAL A 508 -48.16 8.08 -5.57
CA VAL A 508 -48.38 8.85 -6.80
C VAL A 508 -48.34 7.90 -8.00
N GLU A 509 -49.20 8.10 -9.00
CA GLU A 509 -49.18 7.29 -10.23
C GLU A 509 -47.86 7.46 -11.01
N CYS A 510 -47.35 6.38 -11.62
CA CYS A 510 -46.05 6.38 -12.31
C CYS A 510 -45.93 7.50 -13.35
N GLU A 511 -46.99 7.71 -14.13
CA GLU A 511 -47.03 8.75 -15.15
C GLU A 511 -46.97 10.15 -14.55
N GLN A 512 -47.69 10.38 -13.45
CA GLN A 512 -47.69 11.67 -12.74
C GLN A 512 -46.32 11.95 -12.09
N ALA A 513 -45.69 10.95 -11.49
CA ALA A 513 -44.34 11.06 -10.92
C ALA A 513 -43.29 11.37 -11.99
N THR A 514 -43.38 10.69 -13.14
CA THR A 514 -42.48 10.93 -14.28
C THR A 514 -42.65 12.34 -14.84
N ASN A 515 -43.89 12.82 -14.97
CA ASN A 515 -44.19 14.17 -15.46
C ASN A 515 -43.70 15.26 -14.49
N ASP A 516 -43.88 15.09 -13.18
CA ASP A 516 -43.34 16.01 -12.17
C ASP A 516 -41.80 16.03 -12.17
N PHE A 517 -41.17 14.86 -12.29
CA PHE A 517 -39.71 14.74 -12.39
C PHE A 517 -39.17 15.45 -13.64
N ASN A 518 -39.76 15.20 -14.81
CA ASN A 518 -39.36 15.85 -16.06
C ASN A 518 -39.48 17.37 -15.97
N ARG A 519 -40.58 17.88 -15.39
CA ARG A 519 -40.76 19.32 -15.16
C ARG A 519 -39.65 19.91 -14.28
N ARG A 520 -39.22 19.20 -13.24
CA ARG A 520 -38.11 19.63 -12.37
C ARG A 520 -36.77 19.59 -13.10
N LEU A 521 -36.54 18.57 -13.91
CA LEU A 521 -35.34 18.46 -14.74
C LEU A 521 -35.25 19.64 -15.72
N ASP A 522 -36.35 19.97 -16.38
CA ASP A 522 -36.44 21.12 -17.30
C ASP A 522 -36.17 22.44 -16.58
N TYR A 523 -36.62 22.58 -15.33
CA TYR A 523 -36.32 23.75 -14.51
C TYR A 523 -34.83 23.89 -14.16
N TYR A 524 -34.15 22.79 -13.76
CA TYR A 524 -32.74 22.86 -13.38
C TYR A 524 -31.78 22.94 -14.58
N ARG A 525 -32.19 22.42 -15.74
CA ARG A 525 -31.37 22.37 -16.97
C ARG A 525 -30.72 23.71 -17.35
N PRO A 526 -31.42 24.87 -17.40
CA PRO A 526 -30.79 26.14 -17.76
C PRO A 526 -29.78 26.67 -16.73
N TYR A 527 -29.84 26.21 -15.48
CA TYR A 527 -28.97 26.67 -14.40
C TYR A 527 -27.82 25.72 -14.08
N TYR A 528 -27.77 24.56 -14.73
CA TYR A 528 -26.77 23.55 -14.46
C TYR A 528 -25.43 23.91 -15.09
N VAL A 529 -24.40 23.99 -14.25
CA VAL A 529 -23.00 24.11 -14.67
C VAL A 529 -22.22 22.95 -14.06
N PRO A 530 -21.53 22.13 -14.87
CA PRO A 530 -20.79 20.99 -14.36
C PRO A 530 -19.64 21.43 -13.45
N VAL A 531 -19.30 20.61 -12.46
CA VAL A 531 -18.20 20.92 -11.53
C VAL A 531 -16.86 21.04 -12.28
N GLY A 532 -16.05 22.06 -11.98
CA GLY A 532 -14.79 22.29 -12.69
C GLY A 532 -14.95 22.84 -14.12
N ALA A 533 -16.13 23.36 -14.47
CA ALA A 533 -16.27 24.20 -15.67
C ALA A 533 -15.37 25.45 -15.56
N PRO A 534 -14.87 26.02 -16.67
CA PRO A 534 -13.99 27.19 -16.64
C PRO A 534 -14.56 28.45 -15.97
N ILE A 535 -15.88 28.50 -15.78
CA ILE A 535 -16.57 29.59 -15.08
C ILE A 535 -16.43 29.49 -13.55
N GLU A 536 -15.92 28.38 -13.02
CA GLU A 536 -15.60 28.23 -11.61
C GLU A 536 -14.34 29.03 -11.25
N GLU A 537 -14.41 29.75 -10.14
CA GLU A 537 -13.31 30.58 -9.65
C GLU A 537 -12.15 29.76 -9.05
N TYR A 538 -12.45 28.54 -8.59
CA TYR A 538 -11.50 27.65 -7.94
C TYR A 538 -11.51 26.26 -8.58
N GLU A 539 -10.35 25.62 -8.64
CA GLU A 539 -10.26 24.19 -8.94
C GLU A 539 -10.66 23.38 -7.70
N TYR A 540 -11.88 22.82 -7.71
CA TYR A 540 -12.34 21.95 -6.64
C TYR A 540 -11.86 20.49 -6.86
N PRO A 541 -11.56 19.74 -5.79
CA PRO A 541 -11.50 18.29 -5.86
C PRO A 541 -12.88 17.72 -6.22
N PHE A 542 -12.94 16.87 -7.24
CA PHE A 542 -14.21 16.24 -7.61
C PHE A 542 -14.04 14.87 -8.25
N ILE A 543 -15.07 14.03 -8.10
CA ILE A 543 -15.27 12.78 -8.82
C ILE A 543 -16.57 12.95 -9.61
N ARG A 544 -16.52 12.70 -10.91
CA ARG A 544 -17.67 12.72 -11.80
C ARG A 544 -17.94 11.32 -12.34
N LEU A 545 -19.14 10.81 -12.10
CA LEU A 545 -19.64 9.55 -12.64
C LEU A 545 -20.48 9.82 -13.88
N LEU A 546 -20.02 9.38 -15.05
CA LEU A 546 -20.73 9.51 -16.31
C LEU A 546 -21.48 8.22 -16.64
N GLY A 547 -22.79 8.33 -16.91
CA GLY A 547 -23.64 7.22 -17.36
C GLY A 547 -23.75 6.08 -16.35
N GLY A 548 -23.86 6.40 -15.06
CA GLY A 548 -23.95 5.40 -13.98
C GLY A 548 -22.61 4.69 -13.69
N GLY A 549 -21.50 5.43 -13.77
CA GLY A 549 -20.16 4.90 -13.45
C GLY A 549 -19.41 4.26 -14.63
N LYS A 550 -20.01 4.21 -15.84
CA LYS A 550 -19.34 3.69 -17.05
C LYS A 550 -18.04 4.43 -17.40
N LYS A 551 -17.98 5.72 -17.09
CA LYS A 551 -16.76 6.51 -17.16
C LYS A 551 -16.67 7.38 -15.92
N ILE A 552 -15.50 7.44 -15.31
CA ILE A 552 -15.23 8.27 -14.14
C ILE A 552 -14.19 9.32 -14.51
N VAL A 553 -14.43 10.56 -14.13
CA VAL A 553 -13.46 11.66 -14.24
C VAL A 553 -13.15 12.13 -12.84
N ALA A 554 -11.89 12.03 -12.43
CA ALA A 554 -11.42 12.46 -11.13
C ALA A 554 -10.48 13.66 -11.29
N ASN A 555 -10.60 14.65 -10.40
CA ASN A 555 -9.78 15.86 -10.40
C ASN A 555 -9.30 16.17 -8.99
N GLN A 556 -8.00 16.44 -8.85
CA GLN A 556 -7.36 16.86 -7.58
C GLN A 556 -7.69 15.95 -6.37
N ILE A 557 -7.82 14.64 -6.60
CA ILE A 557 -8.04 13.65 -5.53
C ILE A 557 -6.72 13.44 -4.79
N ARG A 558 -6.65 13.95 -3.55
CA ARG A 558 -5.44 13.92 -2.72
C ARG A 558 -5.73 13.36 -1.34
N GLY A 559 -4.86 12.50 -0.85
CA GLY A 559 -4.97 11.84 0.46
C GLY A 559 -5.73 10.52 0.41
N TYR A 560 -5.60 9.74 1.48
CA TYR A 560 -6.08 8.36 1.54
C TYR A 560 -7.60 8.23 1.31
N LEU A 561 -8.41 8.95 2.07
CA LEU A 561 -9.86 8.76 2.08
C LEU A 561 -10.55 9.14 0.75
N PRO A 562 -10.24 10.29 0.10
CA PRO A 562 -10.73 10.58 -1.24
C PRO A 562 -10.31 9.53 -2.29
N SER A 563 -9.09 9.00 -2.20
CA SER A 563 -8.63 7.92 -3.09
C SER A 563 -9.38 6.61 -2.86
N ARG A 564 -9.68 6.26 -1.60
CA ARG A 564 -10.53 5.10 -1.26
C ARG A 564 -11.96 5.28 -1.77
N MET A 565 -12.53 6.48 -1.67
CA MET A 565 -13.85 6.80 -2.23
C MET A 565 -13.86 6.62 -3.75
N LEU A 566 -12.84 7.14 -4.45
CA LEU A 566 -12.70 6.93 -5.90
C LEU A 566 -12.62 5.44 -6.24
N TYR A 567 -11.79 4.69 -5.52
CA TYR A 567 -11.63 3.25 -5.73
C TYR A 567 -12.94 2.48 -5.49
N TYR A 568 -13.67 2.80 -4.44
CA TYR A 568 -15.00 2.22 -4.18
C TYR A 568 -15.98 2.52 -5.32
N LEU A 569 -16.07 3.78 -5.74
CA LEU A 569 -16.97 4.21 -6.83
C LEU A 569 -16.61 3.59 -8.19
N MET A 570 -15.33 3.30 -8.44
CA MET A 570 -14.89 2.56 -9.64
C MET A 570 -15.38 1.11 -9.69
N ASN A 571 -15.70 0.53 -8.53
CA ASN A 571 -16.19 -0.84 -8.43
C ASN A 571 -17.71 -0.91 -8.24
N LEU A 572 -18.43 0.22 -8.18
CA LEU A 572 -19.87 0.21 -7.93
C LEU A 572 -20.67 -0.10 -9.20
N HIS A 573 -21.50 -1.14 -9.15
CA HIS A 573 -22.46 -1.46 -10.20
C HIS A 573 -23.90 -1.03 -9.82
N HIS A 574 -24.67 -0.53 -10.79
CA HIS A 574 -26.03 0.00 -10.58
C HIS A 574 -27.16 -0.97 -10.98
N GLY A 575 -26.82 -2.22 -11.34
CA GLY A 575 -27.80 -3.25 -11.70
C GLY A 575 -28.42 -3.93 -10.49
N SER A 576 -29.64 -4.42 -10.67
CA SER A 576 -30.33 -5.26 -9.69
C SER A 576 -29.65 -6.64 -9.64
N LYS A 577 -28.97 -6.94 -8.54
CA LYS A 577 -28.35 -8.26 -8.27
C LYS A 577 -28.91 -8.88 -7.00
N ARG A 578 -28.87 -10.21 -6.93
CA ARG A 578 -29.24 -11.02 -5.78
C ARG A 578 -27.99 -11.64 -5.18
N ILE A 579 -27.81 -11.47 -3.88
CA ILE A 579 -26.72 -12.09 -3.12
C ILE A 579 -27.35 -13.13 -2.22
N PHE A 580 -26.96 -14.39 -2.39
CA PHE A 580 -27.41 -15.50 -1.59
C PHE A 580 -26.30 -15.87 -0.59
N LEU A 581 -26.61 -15.88 0.70
CA LEU A 581 -25.68 -16.28 1.75
C LEU A 581 -26.11 -17.65 2.29
N PHE A 582 -25.20 -18.62 2.23
CA PHE A 582 -25.45 -20.00 2.66
C PHE A 582 -24.39 -20.47 3.67
N PRO A 583 -24.74 -20.58 4.97
CA PRO A 583 -23.80 -21.00 6.01
C PRO A 583 -23.43 -22.47 5.87
N LEU A 584 -22.14 -22.78 6.05
CA LEU A 584 -21.66 -24.16 6.02
C LEU A 584 -22.26 -25.01 7.15
N PRO A 585 -22.68 -26.27 6.86
CA PRO A 585 -23.13 -27.20 7.89
C PRO A 585 -21.95 -27.70 8.73
N ARG A 586 -22.13 -27.74 10.06
CA ARG A 586 -21.04 -28.03 11.03
C ARG A 586 -20.71 -29.50 11.29
N LYS A 587 -21.65 -30.41 11.04
CA LYS A 587 -21.44 -31.87 11.17
C LYS A 587 -21.40 -32.51 9.78
N ALA A 588 -20.81 -33.72 9.70
CA ALA A 588 -20.87 -34.59 8.53
C ALA A 588 -22.32 -35.04 8.26
N LEU A 589 -23.18 -34.11 7.86
CA LEU A 589 -24.42 -34.42 7.20
C LEU A 589 -24.10 -34.83 5.77
N ASN A 590 -24.92 -35.73 5.25
CA ASN A 590 -24.96 -36.00 3.82
C ASN A 590 -25.12 -34.66 3.09
N VAL A 591 -24.12 -34.29 2.30
CA VAL A 591 -24.06 -33.01 1.58
C VAL A 591 -25.33 -32.77 0.77
N GLN A 592 -25.92 -33.84 0.23
CA GLN A 592 -27.14 -33.74 -0.57
C GLN A 592 -28.37 -33.31 0.25
N ASP A 593 -28.46 -33.74 1.51
CA ASP A 593 -29.58 -33.40 2.40
C ASP A 593 -29.47 -31.94 2.89
N ALA A 594 -28.24 -31.45 3.09
CA ALA A 594 -28.00 -30.06 3.49
C ALA A 594 -28.22 -29.06 2.35
N VAL A 595 -27.95 -29.45 1.10
CA VAL A 595 -27.91 -28.53 -0.06
C VAL A 595 -29.16 -28.65 -0.95
N GLY A 596 -29.86 -29.78 -0.92
CA GLY A 596 -31.02 -30.07 -1.79
C GLY A 596 -32.14 -29.01 -1.75
N PRO A 597 -32.55 -28.48 -0.58
CA PRO A 597 -33.59 -27.44 -0.54
C PRO A 597 -33.12 -26.08 -1.06
N ALA A 598 -31.84 -25.73 -0.89
CA ALA A 598 -31.23 -24.54 -1.50
C ALA A 598 -31.19 -24.66 -3.04
N GLN A 599 -30.84 -25.84 -3.58
CA GLN A 599 -30.92 -26.11 -5.02
C GLN A 599 -32.35 -25.99 -5.57
N ARG A 600 -33.34 -26.57 -4.87
CA ARG A 600 -34.75 -26.48 -5.27
C ARG A 600 -35.23 -25.03 -5.28
N TYR A 601 -34.83 -24.24 -4.29
CA TYR A 601 -35.17 -22.83 -4.24
C TYR A 601 -34.55 -22.06 -5.41
N LEU A 602 -33.24 -22.16 -5.63
CA LEU A 602 -32.58 -21.47 -6.75
C LEU A 602 -33.16 -21.88 -8.11
N ALA A 603 -33.54 -23.16 -8.28
CA ALA A 603 -34.25 -23.63 -9.46
C ALA A 603 -35.69 -23.06 -9.58
N SER A 604 -36.37 -22.82 -8.46
CA SER A 604 -37.72 -22.25 -8.42
C SER A 604 -37.79 -20.75 -8.66
N VAL A 605 -36.67 -20.03 -8.44
CA VAL A 605 -36.63 -18.57 -8.51
C VAL A 605 -36.75 -18.05 -9.95
N GLY A 606 -36.44 -18.86 -10.97
CA GLY A 606 -36.58 -18.52 -12.40
C GLY A 606 -35.65 -17.40 -12.87
N ASP A 607 -35.09 -17.53 -14.07
CA ASP A 607 -34.10 -16.62 -14.69
C ASP A 607 -33.01 -16.14 -13.72
N ILE A 608 -32.10 -17.05 -13.37
CA ILE A 608 -30.75 -16.66 -12.97
C ILE A 608 -29.85 -16.87 -14.19
N ASP A 609 -29.89 -15.92 -15.14
CA ASP A 609 -29.16 -16.00 -16.41
C ASP A 609 -27.65 -16.20 -16.23
N SER A 610 -27.10 -15.77 -15.08
CA SER A 610 -25.72 -16.03 -14.68
C SER A 610 -25.56 -15.98 -13.14
N LEU A 611 -25.58 -17.16 -12.50
CA LEU A 611 -25.19 -17.31 -11.09
C LEU A 611 -23.69 -17.59 -11.01
N SER A 612 -22.98 -16.90 -10.12
CA SER A 612 -21.62 -17.25 -9.71
C SER A 612 -21.62 -17.78 -8.28
N VAL A 613 -21.00 -18.93 -8.07
CA VAL A 613 -20.94 -19.62 -6.77
C VAL A 613 -19.56 -19.41 -6.18
N TRP A 614 -19.49 -18.73 -5.05
CA TRP A 614 -18.24 -18.41 -4.37
C TRP A 614 -18.07 -19.30 -3.15
N THR A 615 -16.92 -19.97 -3.07
CA THR A 615 -16.60 -20.88 -1.97
C THR A 615 -15.32 -20.46 -1.28
N GLU A 616 -15.19 -20.80 0.00
CA GLU A 616 -13.88 -20.88 0.64
C GLU A 616 -13.09 -22.11 0.15
N THR A 617 -11.86 -22.28 0.64
CA THR A 617 -10.98 -23.38 0.20
C THR A 617 -11.19 -24.70 0.96
N SER A 618 -12.11 -24.76 1.92
CA SER A 618 -12.35 -25.99 2.67
C SER A 618 -12.95 -27.06 1.75
N LEU A 619 -12.64 -28.33 2.02
CA LEU A 619 -13.15 -29.45 1.21
C LEU A 619 -14.69 -29.45 1.20
N ILE A 620 -15.31 -29.18 2.35
CA ILE A 620 -16.77 -29.18 2.50
C ILE A 620 -17.40 -28.07 1.63
N SER A 621 -16.87 -26.84 1.71
CA SER A 621 -17.37 -25.71 0.91
C SER A 621 -17.21 -25.96 -0.59
N CYS A 622 -16.04 -26.46 -1.02
CA CYS A 622 -15.81 -26.81 -2.43
C CYS A 622 -16.73 -27.93 -2.92
N VAL A 623 -17.00 -28.95 -2.08
CA VAL A 623 -17.93 -30.04 -2.43
C VAL A 623 -19.35 -29.51 -2.56
N ILE A 624 -19.80 -28.65 -1.62
CA ILE A 624 -21.12 -27.98 -1.71
C ILE A 624 -21.20 -27.09 -2.95
N GLY A 625 -20.17 -26.31 -3.26
CA GLY A 625 -20.13 -25.49 -4.47
C GLY A 625 -20.28 -26.30 -5.75
N LYS A 626 -19.63 -27.48 -5.83
CA LYS A 626 -19.75 -28.41 -6.97
C LYS A 626 -21.14 -29.02 -7.15
N VAL A 627 -22.00 -28.97 -6.13
CA VAL A 627 -23.39 -29.44 -6.22
C VAL A 627 -24.22 -28.51 -7.14
N PHE A 628 -23.85 -27.23 -7.25
CA PHE A 628 -24.45 -26.25 -8.16
C PHE A 628 -23.85 -26.31 -9.57
N LYS A 629 -23.91 -27.49 -10.20
CA LYS A 629 -23.38 -27.72 -11.56
C LYS A 629 -24.05 -26.80 -12.59
N GLY A 630 -23.26 -26.25 -13.53
CA GLY A 630 -23.75 -25.36 -14.59
C GLY A 630 -23.54 -23.87 -14.32
N HIS A 631 -23.04 -23.52 -13.13
CA HIS A 631 -22.70 -22.15 -12.73
C HIS A 631 -21.18 -21.97 -12.59
N GLU A 632 -20.72 -20.72 -12.66
CA GLU A 632 -19.30 -20.37 -12.49
C GLU A 632 -18.90 -20.57 -11.03
N LEU A 633 -17.96 -21.48 -10.75
CA LEU A 633 -17.47 -21.77 -9.41
C LEU A 633 -16.15 -21.04 -9.16
N LEU A 634 -16.12 -20.12 -8.20
CA LEU A 634 -14.95 -19.33 -7.83
C LEU A 634 -14.55 -19.64 -6.38
N THR A 635 -13.38 -20.24 -6.20
CA THR A 635 -12.82 -20.51 -4.87
C THR A 635 -11.94 -19.35 -4.43
N LYS A 636 -12.26 -18.74 -3.30
CA LYS A 636 -11.60 -17.55 -2.76
C LYS A 636 -11.01 -17.84 -1.37
N PRO A 637 -9.67 -17.82 -1.19
CA PRO A 637 -9.04 -18.00 0.12
C PRO A 637 -9.52 -16.98 1.17
N GLN A 638 -9.90 -15.78 0.72
CA GLN A 638 -10.40 -14.70 1.57
C GLN A 638 -11.77 -15.01 2.19
N LEU A 639 -12.50 -16.02 1.72
CA LEU A 639 -13.78 -16.45 2.31
C LEU A 639 -13.60 -17.49 3.43
N ARG A 640 -12.37 -17.84 3.81
CA ARG A 640 -12.13 -18.71 4.98
C ARG A 640 -12.72 -18.09 6.24
N GLY A 641 -13.33 -18.93 7.07
CA GLY A 641 -13.79 -18.54 8.41
C GLY A 641 -12.69 -17.91 9.28
N LEU A 642 -13.12 -17.29 10.37
CA LEU A 642 -12.25 -16.70 11.38
C LEU A 642 -11.24 -17.75 11.90
N ASP A 643 -9.95 -17.42 11.85
CA ASP A 643 -8.90 -18.25 12.44
C ASP A 643 -8.90 -18.10 13.96
N GLY A 644 -9.23 -19.15 14.69
CA GLY A 644 -9.24 -19.18 16.15
C GLY A 644 -7.84 -19.34 16.78
N GLY A 645 -6.77 -19.54 16.01
CA GLY A 645 -5.41 -19.63 16.53
C GLY A 645 -5.26 -20.67 17.64
N VAL A 646 -4.83 -20.24 18.83
CA VAL A 646 -4.68 -21.14 20.00
C VAL A 646 -6.00 -21.72 20.53
N VAL A 647 -7.16 -21.16 20.15
CA VAL A 647 -8.49 -21.61 20.58
C VAL A 647 -9.30 -22.35 19.49
N GLU A 648 -8.75 -22.54 18.28
CA GLU A 648 -9.43 -23.10 17.09
C GLU A 648 -10.13 -24.45 17.32
N ASN A 649 -9.69 -25.24 18.31
CA ASN A 649 -10.25 -26.57 18.62
C ASN A 649 -10.72 -26.73 20.08
N LEU A 650 -10.89 -25.62 20.81
CA LEU A 650 -11.30 -25.64 22.21
C LEU A 650 -12.76 -25.23 22.37
N THR A 651 -13.43 -25.79 23.38
CA THR A 651 -14.79 -25.37 23.72
C THR A 651 -14.87 -24.04 24.46
N ALA A 652 -16.03 -23.39 24.45
CA ALA A 652 -16.23 -22.15 25.20
C ALA A 652 -15.87 -22.32 26.68
N GLU A 653 -16.33 -23.44 27.26
CA GLU A 653 -16.01 -23.84 28.64
C GLU A 653 -14.51 -24.14 28.82
N GLU A 654 -13.86 -24.75 27.82
CA GLU A 654 -12.42 -25.04 27.85
C GLU A 654 -11.56 -23.79 27.72
N VAL A 655 -11.97 -22.82 26.90
CA VAL A 655 -11.28 -21.53 26.74
C VAL A 655 -11.48 -20.67 27.98
N GLU A 656 -12.69 -20.60 28.53
CA GLU A 656 -12.93 -19.92 29.81
C GLU A 656 -12.06 -20.51 30.93
N ARG A 657 -11.88 -21.84 30.96
CA ARG A 657 -11.03 -22.51 31.94
C ARG A 657 -9.53 -22.30 31.70
N GLN A 658 -9.08 -22.34 30.45
CA GLN A 658 -7.65 -22.27 30.10
C GLN A 658 -7.13 -20.84 29.98
N TYR A 659 -7.97 -19.90 29.55
CA TYR A 659 -7.66 -18.51 29.28
C TYR A 659 -8.76 -17.58 29.84
N PRO A 660 -9.00 -17.56 31.16
CA PRO A 660 -10.13 -16.84 31.76
C PRO A 660 -10.10 -15.32 31.51
N ASP A 661 -8.92 -14.70 31.56
CA ASP A 661 -8.77 -13.26 31.34
C ASP A 661 -9.02 -12.88 29.87
N GLU A 662 -8.51 -13.67 28.93
CA GLU A 662 -8.74 -13.49 27.49
C GLU A 662 -10.21 -13.77 27.15
N TYR A 663 -10.84 -14.79 27.74
CA TYR A 663 -12.26 -15.07 27.61
C TYR A 663 -13.12 -13.87 28.03
N ALA A 664 -12.84 -13.28 29.20
CA ALA A 664 -13.54 -12.10 29.68
C ALA A 664 -13.33 -10.88 28.75
N ALA A 665 -12.11 -10.68 28.26
CA ALA A 665 -11.80 -9.61 27.29
C ALA A 665 -12.53 -9.81 25.95
N HIS A 666 -12.63 -11.05 25.47
CA HIS A 666 -13.41 -11.38 24.29
C HIS A 666 -14.89 -11.09 24.47
N GLN A 667 -15.48 -11.48 25.61
CA GLN A 667 -16.89 -11.17 25.90
C GLN A 667 -17.16 -9.66 25.97
N ALA A 668 -16.18 -8.88 26.44
CA ALA A 668 -16.30 -7.42 26.52
C ALA A 668 -16.24 -6.72 25.14
N ASP A 669 -15.41 -7.20 24.21
CA ASP A 669 -15.32 -6.64 22.86
C ASP A 669 -15.03 -7.71 21.79
N ARG A 670 -16.05 -8.51 21.46
CA ARG A 670 -15.96 -9.62 20.49
C ARG A 670 -15.49 -9.19 19.09
N TYR A 671 -15.67 -7.92 18.73
CA TYR A 671 -15.30 -7.44 17.40
C TYR A 671 -13.80 -7.18 17.26
N TYR A 672 -13.20 -6.52 18.25
CA TYR A 672 -11.78 -6.14 18.22
C TYR A 672 -10.86 -7.11 18.96
N HIS A 673 -11.40 -7.94 19.86
CA HIS A 673 -10.58 -8.87 20.62
C HIS A 673 -9.97 -9.94 19.72
N ARG A 674 -8.68 -10.20 19.91
CA ARG A 674 -7.89 -11.17 19.15
C ARG A 674 -7.15 -12.10 20.12
N TYR A 675 -7.47 -13.39 20.05
CA TYR A 675 -6.70 -14.42 20.76
C TYR A 675 -5.28 -14.55 20.18
N GLN A 676 -4.37 -15.14 20.95
CA GLN A 676 -3.00 -15.35 20.47
C GLN A 676 -2.97 -16.15 19.16
N ARG A 677 -2.28 -15.63 18.15
CA ARG A 677 -2.18 -16.22 16.80
C ARG A 677 -3.54 -16.44 16.11
N ALA A 678 -4.58 -15.74 16.53
CA ALA A 678 -5.92 -15.79 15.95
C ALA A 678 -6.21 -14.53 15.11
N GLU A 679 -7.32 -14.54 14.39
CA GLU A 679 -7.96 -13.36 13.80
C GLU A 679 -9.07 -12.83 14.72
N SER A 680 -9.33 -11.52 14.67
CA SER A 680 -10.54 -10.90 15.21
C SER A 680 -11.59 -10.68 14.09
N TYR A 681 -12.85 -10.38 14.45
CA TYR A 681 -13.86 -9.98 13.45
C TYR A 681 -13.45 -8.71 12.68
N HIS A 682 -12.67 -7.82 13.31
CA HIS A 682 -12.06 -6.70 12.61
C HIS A 682 -11.10 -7.14 11.51
N ASP A 683 -10.20 -8.08 11.80
CA ASP A 683 -9.24 -8.62 10.82
C ASP A 683 -9.95 -9.32 9.68
N LEU A 684 -10.99 -10.10 10.01
CA LEU A 684 -11.85 -10.75 9.03
C LEU A 684 -12.55 -9.72 8.13
N ALA A 685 -13.10 -8.64 8.69
CA ALA A 685 -13.75 -7.60 7.92
C ALA A 685 -12.77 -6.89 6.96
N VAL A 686 -11.53 -6.62 7.40
CA VAL A 686 -10.46 -6.05 6.56
C VAL A 686 -10.09 -7.02 5.44
N ARG A 687 -9.90 -8.31 5.75
CA ARG A 687 -9.61 -9.36 4.76
C ARG A 687 -10.71 -9.50 3.70
N LEU A 688 -11.97 -9.31 4.09
CA LEU A 688 -13.12 -9.40 3.20
C LEU A 688 -13.32 -8.15 2.34
N GLU A 689 -12.61 -7.05 2.56
CA GLU A 689 -12.85 -5.79 1.84
C GLU A 689 -12.77 -5.94 0.31
N ASN A 690 -11.75 -6.65 -0.19
CA ASN A 690 -11.61 -6.93 -1.62
C ASN A 690 -12.73 -7.82 -2.17
N VAL A 691 -13.25 -8.73 -1.33
CA VAL A 691 -14.39 -9.59 -1.67
C VAL A 691 -15.67 -8.76 -1.75
N MET A 692 -15.88 -7.80 -0.83
CA MET A 692 -17.01 -6.88 -0.89
C MET A 692 -16.96 -6.03 -2.15
N LEU A 693 -15.79 -5.48 -2.51
CA LEU A 693 -15.64 -4.68 -3.72
C LEU A 693 -15.88 -5.48 -4.99
N GLU A 694 -15.39 -6.73 -5.04
CA GLU A 694 -15.68 -7.62 -6.15
C GLU A 694 -17.17 -7.95 -6.23
N LEU A 695 -17.81 -8.16 -5.08
CA LEU A 695 -19.25 -8.41 -4.98
C LEU A 695 -20.04 -7.18 -5.43
N GLU A 696 -19.55 -5.96 -5.14
CA GLU A 696 -20.13 -4.70 -5.62
C GLU A 696 -19.98 -4.50 -7.12
N ARG A 697 -18.88 -4.98 -7.68
CA ARG A 697 -18.54 -4.87 -9.10
C ARG A 697 -19.24 -5.86 -9.99
N ASP A 698 -19.41 -7.10 -9.52
CA ASP A 698 -19.98 -8.17 -10.32
C ASP A 698 -21.48 -7.93 -10.54
N PRO A 699 -21.95 -7.78 -11.79
CA PRO A 699 -23.37 -7.61 -12.08
C PRO A 699 -24.17 -8.91 -11.92
N LYS A 700 -23.50 -10.06 -11.79
CA LYS A 700 -24.13 -11.38 -11.68
C LYS A 700 -24.77 -11.56 -10.31
N ASP A 701 -25.72 -12.49 -10.26
CA ASP A 701 -26.19 -13.01 -8.98
C ASP A 701 -25.09 -13.88 -8.36
N VAL A 702 -24.89 -13.75 -7.05
CA VAL A 702 -23.80 -14.46 -6.35
C VAL A 702 -24.34 -15.31 -5.22
N LEU A 703 -23.95 -16.59 -5.18
CA LEU A 703 -24.16 -17.47 -4.04
C LEU A 703 -22.84 -17.65 -3.28
N ILE A 704 -22.81 -17.24 -2.02
CA ILE A 704 -21.63 -17.34 -1.15
C ILE A 704 -21.84 -18.49 -0.16
N VAL A 705 -20.95 -19.48 -0.24
CA VAL A 705 -20.91 -20.65 0.63
C VAL A 705 -19.67 -20.55 1.52
N ALA A 706 -19.85 -20.09 2.75
CA ALA A 706 -18.75 -19.79 3.67
C ALA A 706 -19.11 -20.06 5.13
N ASP A 707 -18.11 -19.93 6.01
CA ASP A 707 -18.30 -19.98 7.45
C ASP A 707 -19.22 -18.85 7.95
N LEU A 708 -19.85 -19.07 9.10
CA LEU A 708 -20.78 -18.11 9.71
C LEU A 708 -20.14 -16.74 9.93
N SER A 709 -18.90 -16.69 10.44
CA SER A 709 -18.19 -15.43 10.74
C SER A 709 -18.04 -14.54 9.50
N VAL A 710 -17.75 -15.16 8.36
CA VAL A 710 -17.62 -14.50 7.05
C VAL A 710 -18.97 -13.96 6.59
N LEU A 711 -20.02 -14.79 6.68
CA LEU A 711 -21.36 -14.38 6.27
C LEU A 711 -21.93 -13.27 7.15
N GLN A 712 -21.63 -13.27 8.46
CA GLN A 712 -22.01 -12.18 9.36
C GLN A 712 -21.37 -10.85 8.93
N CYS A 713 -20.09 -10.86 8.53
CA CYS A 713 -19.43 -9.66 8.02
C CYS A 713 -20.06 -9.15 6.71
N ILE A 714 -20.35 -10.05 5.76
CA ILE A 714 -21.00 -9.71 4.49
C ILE A 714 -22.42 -9.19 4.72
N TYR A 715 -23.19 -9.87 5.57
CA TYR A 715 -24.53 -9.46 5.94
C TYR A 715 -24.54 -8.09 6.62
N ALA A 716 -23.63 -7.87 7.58
CA ALA A 716 -23.49 -6.60 8.28
C ALA A 716 -23.13 -5.43 7.36
N TYR A 717 -22.27 -5.66 6.36
CA TYR A 717 -21.93 -4.66 5.36
C TYR A 717 -23.18 -4.19 4.59
N PHE A 718 -23.99 -5.11 4.09
CA PHE A 718 -25.19 -4.77 3.31
C PHE A 718 -26.33 -4.17 4.16
N LEU A 719 -26.49 -4.60 5.40
CA LEU A 719 -27.55 -4.10 6.29
C LEU A 719 -27.12 -2.92 7.17
N GLU A 720 -25.90 -2.39 6.97
CA GLU A 720 -25.35 -1.26 7.73
C GLU A 720 -25.32 -1.53 9.26
N ILE A 721 -25.04 -2.78 9.65
CA ILE A 721 -25.00 -3.19 11.05
C ILE A 721 -23.74 -2.61 11.72
N PRO A 722 -23.84 -1.99 12.92
CA PRO A 722 -22.67 -1.48 13.63
C PRO A 722 -21.63 -2.57 13.91
N ASN A 723 -20.35 -2.24 13.79
CA ASN A 723 -19.24 -3.19 13.92
C ASN A 723 -19.32 -4.08 15.17
N LYS A 724 -19.65 -3.50 16.33
CA LYS A 724 -19.75 -4.24 17.60
C LYS A 724 -20.90 -5.25 17.65
N GLU A 725 -21.88 -5.12 16.77
CA GLU A 725 -23.03 -6.03 16.68
C GLU A 725 -22.80 -7.16 15.66
N ILE A 726 -21.79 -7.06 14.79
CA ILE A 726 -21.48 -8.06 13.76
C ILE A 726 -21.33 -9.48 14.34
N PRO A 727 -20.55 -9.72 15.41
CA PRO A 727 -20.40 -11.08 15.97
C PRO A 727 -21.69 -11.65 16.56
N ASN A 728 -22.71 -10.82 16.77
CA ASN A 728 -24.00 -11.19 17.36
C ASN A 728 -25.09 -11.36 16.31
N VAL A 729 -24.78 -11.21 15.01
CA VAL A 729 -25.74 -11.40 13.93
C VAL A 729 -26.15 -12.88 13.87
N GLU A 730 -27.42 -13.16 14.13
CA GLU A 730 -27.96 -14.51 14.07
C GLU A 730 -28.28 -14.94 12.64
N MET A 731 -27.64 -16.03 12.19
CA MET A 731 -27.97 -16.72 10.94
C MET A 731 -28.25 -18.20 11.23
N PRO A 732 -29.53 -18.61 11.32
CA PRO A 732 -29.88 -19.99 11.63
C PRO A 732 -29.32 -20.99 10.62
N LEU A 733 -28.76 -22.10 11.10
CA LEU A 733 -28.30 -23.20 10.25
C LEU A 733 -29.48 -23.76 9.44
N GLY A 734 -29.20 -24.16 8.20
CA GLY A 734 -30.26 -24.58 7.29
C GLY A 734 -31.21 -23.42 6.94
N THR A 735 -30.70 -22.20 6.84
CA THR A 735 -31.42 -21.06 6.26
C THR A 735 -30.53 -20.40 5.23
N MET A 736 -31.04 -20.23 4.01
CA MET A 736 -30.39 -19.41 3.00
C MET A 736 -30.95 -17.99 3.08
N LEU A 737 -30.08 -16.99 3.05
CA LEU A 737 -30.51 -15.59 3.00
C LEU A 737 -30.41 -15.08 1.57
N GLU A 738 -31.48 -14.47 1.07
CA GLU A 738 -31.49 -13.72 -0.19
C GLU A 738 -31.45 -12.23 0.17
N LEU A 739 -30.40 -11.55 -0.26
CA LEU A 739 -30.23 -10.10 -0.16
C LEU A 739 -30.38 -9.48 -1.55
N LYS A 740 -31.21 -8.43 -1.64
CA LYS A 740 -31.31 -7.60 -2.85
C LYS A 740 -31.02 -6.15 -2.49
N PRO A 741 -29.81 -5.65 -2.78
CA PRO A 741 -29.49 -4.24 -2.61
C PRO A 741 -30.45 -3.36 -3.40
N LYS A 742 -30.95 -2.29 -2.78
CA LYS A 742 -31.80 -1.26 -3.39
C LYS A 742 -31.22 0.12 -3.08
N ALA A 743 -31.73 1.14 -3.77
CA ALA A 743 -31.29 2.52 -3.55
C ALA A 743 -31.44 3.04 -2.10
N TYR A 744 -32.35 2.46 -1.30
CA TYR A 744 -32.59 2.85 0.10
C TYR A 744 -32.65 1.63 1.03
N GLY A 745 -31.56 0.89 1.08
CA GLY A 745 -31.38 -0.28 1.95
C GLY A 745 -31.47 -1.59 1.18
N VAL A 746 -31.66 -2.68 1.90
CA VAL A 746 -31.57 -4.04 1.34
C VAL A 746 -32.85 -4.79 1.62
N PHE A 747 -33.42 -5.42 0.59
CA PHE A 747 -34.48 -6.39 0.79
C PHE A 747 -33.86 -7.70 1.24
N GLU A 748 -34.26 -8.17 2.42
CA GLU A 748 -33.86 -9.46 2.97
C GLU A 748 -35.03 -10.44 2.88
N ARG A 749 -34.72 -11.68 2.49
CA ARG A 749 -35.63 -12.82 2.64
C ARG A 749 -34.87 -13.99 3.24
N ARG A 750 -35.42 -14.56 4.32
CA ARG A 750 -34.92 -15.79 4.96
C ARG A 750 -35.66 -16.99 4.38
N ILE A 751 -34.92 -17.97 3.86
CA ILE A 751 -35.47 -19.17 3.26
C ILE A 751 -35.06 -20.35 4.12
N SER A 752 -36.01 -20.89 4.89
CA SER A 752 -35.77 -22.08 5.69
C SER A 752 -35.53 -23.28 4.78
N VAL A 753 -34.43 -23.97 5.00
CA VAL A 753 -33.94 -25.13 4.25
C VAL A 753 -34.34 -26.43 4.98
N ASN A 754 -34.98 -26.39 6.15
CA ASN A 754 -35.19 -27.60 6.94
C ASN A 754 -36.49 -28.38 6.62
N THR A 755 -36.35 -29.68 6.34
CA THR A 755 -37.35 -30.71 6.68
C THR A 755 -36.85 -31.41 7.95
N ASP A 756 -37.54 -31.19 9.08
CA ASP A 756 -37.55 -32.04 10.28
C ASP A 756 -36.25 -32.34 11.06
N THR A 757 -35.42 -31.35 11.38
CA THR A 757 -34.45 -31.50 12.48
C THR A 757 -34.43 -30.31 13.44
N VAL A 758 -34.54 -30.61 14.73
CA VAL A 758 -34.49 -29.66 15.86
C VAL A 758 -33.26 -28.74 15.73
N PRO A 759 -33.38 -27.42 15.97
CA PRO A 759 -32.23 -26.53 15.93
C PRO A 759 -31.13 -27.03 16.90
N PRO A 760 -29.88 -27.17 16.47
CA PRO A 760 -28.79 -27.58 17.35
C PRO A 760 -28.58 -26.52 18.46
N LYS A 761 -28.26 -26.98 19.66
CA LYS A 761 -27.96 -26.12 20.82
C LYS A 761 -26.70 -25.28 20.56
N GLU A 762 -26.59 -24.11 21.21
CA GLU A 762 -25.42 -23.20 21.19
C GLU A 762 -24.07 -23.89 21.46
N SER A 763 -24.07 -25.06 22.11
CA SER A 763 -22.88 -25.87 22.39
C SER A 763 -22.30 -26.61 21.17
N GLU A 764 -22.97 -26.63 20.02
CA GLU A 764 -22.50 -27.32 18.80
C GLU A 764 -21.87 -26.37 17.75
N PHE A 765 -21.53 -25.16 18.19
CA PHE A 765 -20.80 -24.17 17.43
C PHE A 765 -19.30 -24.54 17.43
N ARG A 766 -18.51 -24.11 16.42
CA ARG A 766 -17.05 -24.06 16.60
C ARG A 766 -16.86 -23.33 17.91
N PRO A 767 -16.25 -23.92 18.93
CA PRO A 767 -16.74 -23.54 20.23
C PRO A 767 -16.02 -22.31 20.76
N PHE A 768 -15.41 -21.51 19.85
CA PHE A 768 -14.87 -20.20 20.14
C PHE A 768 -14.79 -19.15 18.98
N THR A 769 -15.06 -19.48 17.71
CA THR A 769 -14.87 -18.52 16.59
C THR A 769 -16.13 -17.75 16.20
#